data_AF-A0A7Y5Q1W9-F1
#
_entry.id   AF-A0A7Y5Q1W9-F1
#
_cell.length_a   1.000
_cell.length_b   1.000
_cell.length_c   1.000
_cell.angle_alpha   90.00
_cell.angle_beta   90.00
_cell.angle_gamma   90.00
#
_symmetry.space_group_name_H-M   'P 1'
#
loop_
_entity.id
_entity.type
_entity.pdbx_description
1 polymer ?
#
loop_
_entity_poly.entity_id
_entity_poly.type
_entity_poly.pdbx_seq_one_letter_code
_entity_poly.pdbx_strand_id
1 'polypeptide(L)'
;ALAGGPSAGGWAAVTLDQWRARLRGLGAEFVEYTHPKQLAPALDANEVLAVVNPYGESLPVILAEGLRPMLQRIERYTRAGGNWFEVGGHPFYYALVPASFLSYSASYPPAFADYFHLETSAGRAAVYGVQPQTDPWDRDNLFVPGRIACGGDEQGGWCERPFGIYAEPQQQWRAPLVRLAIGRSATEALADYAAANRITRRLDQKMKPDVLRKFKDGVLVFYTGTAAEKTAHLGELPPSSLIHFSDYLRGGFDKQYPDHLPPRPQFGTAAEFREFIDRARAGGHLIMPYTNPTWWCDDPKGPTFEREGTAPLLKTLDGKVVQERYADNTGFTITMWHPAVQAANRLTRKQFTEEFPVDIMFQDQCGARTWHYDTNPASPSPAAYADGMISLVDEDAAVVPLSTENGWDRVVNAEAQLCGLSWSMVPTEGGPVWRRPFQEDYRPELWRVYPLVQVLAHDKCSLLYHDLGQFVTNPQVASWTLGLGFGMSYRCSAVSLARPAARQWLYWIDRLQKSICAEYVGAGLRRFEHERRGSTTARQDGVIRSAYGPVEVVANLDPNPRREDGRELAGYGFYATAPGTIAARLQRVGEWDCSPEISFVSEATANGAEAWVYSAARRTVAVELAQPLPGKVHVVVDGGTAQTVEGGKVVRFELPLHPQDQRLDPPAELAAKAPREWPGGTPAVGLIDFGATRQPSWTTIKPAAWLAALQAAGLTVKPLRSPAEVSTALAAGVTNWLAIVNPYGEAFPSEGPGQAQAMLAKIRQYVNHGGSWVETGGYSFYQGVTPEVAENLGSAGMGGLRAAHRRWPHRGQPGAPDRHRNGARLAWRRPGRPDRPAV
;
A
#
# COMPACT_ATOMS: atom_id res chain seq x y z
N ALA A 1 28.40 -3.82 -10.46
CA ALA A 1 27.06 -4.28 -10.07
C ALA A 1 26.74 -5.54 -10.85
N LEU A 2 26.69 -6.68 -10.18
CA LEU A 2 26.52 -8.01 -10.77
C LEU A 2 25.26 -8.10 -11.63
N ALA A 3 25.40 -8.66 -12.83
CA ALA A 3 24.26 -8.99 -13.67
C ALA A 3 23.40 -10.05 -12.96
N GLY A 4 22.12 -9.74 -12.71
CA GLY A 4 21.22 -10.61 -11.95
C GLY A 4 21.57 -10.74 -10.46
N GLY A 5 22.43 -9.87 -9.92
CA GLY A 5 22.72 -9.83 -8.49
C GLY A 5 21.67 -9.07 -7.68
N PRO A 6 21.80 -9.05 -6.34
CA PRO A 6 20.90 -8.31 -5.45
C PRO A 6 20.79 -6.82 -5.81
N SER A 7 19.63 -6.21 -5.58
CA SER A 7 19.38 -4.78 -5.82
C SER A 7 20.08 -3.85 -4.82
N ALA A 8 20.48 -4.39 -3.67
CA ALA A 8 21.27 -3.75 -2.61
C ALA A 8 22.10 -4.80 -1.86
N GLY A 9 23.11 -4.35 -1.11
CA GLY A 9 23.93 -5.20 -0.24
C GLY A 9 23.26 -5.59 1.08
N GLY A 10 23.78 -6.66 1.70
CA GLY A 10 23.41 -7.00 3.08
C GLY A 10 23.75 -5.85 4.02
N TRP A 11 22.81 -5.45 4.88
CA TRP A 11 22.91 -4.29 5.78
C TRP A 11 23.18 -2.94 5.08
N ALA A 12 22.93 -2.84 3.77
CA ALA A 12 23.07 -1.61 3.01
C ALA A 12 21.69 -1.07 2.61
N ALA A 13 21.34 0.13 3.07
CA ALA A 13 20.08 0.81 2.69
C ALA A 13 20.14 1.48 1.30
N VAL A 14 21.32 1.50 0.67
CA VAL A 14 21.56 2.17 -0.62
C VAL A 14 21.50 1.16 -1.75
N THR A 15 20.61 1.38 -2.71
CA THR A 15 20.46 0.49 -3.87
C THR A 15 21.58 0.70 -4.90
N LEU A 16 21.78 -0.29 -5.78
CA LEU A 16 22.74 -0.18 -6.89
C LEU A 16 22.49 1.04 -7.77
N ASP A 17 21.22 1.37 -8.05
CA ASP A 17 20.89 2.53 -8.88
C ASP A 17 21.22 3.85 -8.17
N GLN A 18 21.04 3.91 -6.85
CA GLN A 18 21.47 5.06 -6.05
C GLN A 18 23.00 5.18 -6.04
N TRP A 19 23.73 4.07 -5.91
CA TRP A 19 25.18 4.06 -6.05
C TRP A 19 25.64 4.54 -7.43
N ARG A 20 25.06 4.01 -8.52
CA ARG A 20 25.35 4.45 -9.89
C ARG A 20 25.13 5.96 -10.07
N ALA A 21 24.00 6.47 -9.59
CA ALA A 21 23.68 7.89 -9.70
C ALA A 21 24.68 8.76 -8.93
N ARG A 22 25.04 8.36 -7.70
CA ARG A 22 26.00 9.10 -6.86
C ARG A 22 27.40 9.07 -7.44
N LEU A 23 27.90 7.89 -7.84
CA LEU A 23 29.26 7.71 -8.34
C LEU A 23 29.49 8.44 -9.67
N ARG A 24 28.51 8.41 -10.58
CA ARG A 24 28.56 9.20 -11.84
C ARG A 24 28.56 10.71 -11.60
N GLY A 25 28.09 11.17 -10.44
CA GLY A 25 28.10 12.58 -10.06
C GLY A 25 29.45 13.09 -9.55
N LEU A 26 30.45 12.23 -9.35
CA LEU A 26 31.75 12.59 -8.76
C LEU A 26 32.77 13.14 -9.77
N GLY A 27 32.44 13.21 -11.06
CA GLY A 27 33.34 13.75 -12.09
C GLY A 27 34.55 12.87 -12.44
N ALA A 28 34.54 11.60 -12.01
CA ALA A 28 35.54 10.58 -12.35
C ALA A 28 35.02 9.61 -13.44
N GLU A 29 35.93 8.95 -14.16
CA GLU A 29 35.58 7.84 -15.04
C GLU A 29 35.10 6.65 -14.20
N PHE A 30 33.94 6.08 -14.58
CA PHE A 30 33.30 5.00 -13.83
C PHE A 30 33.17 3.76 -14.70
N VAL A 31 33.81 2.67 -14.27
CA VAL A 31 33.69 1.35 -14.88
C VAL A 31 32.82 0.46 -13.99
N GLU A 32 31.83 -0.19 -14.59
CA GLU A 32 30.94 -1.09 -13.88
C GLU A 32 31.28 -2.55 -14.19
N TYR A 33 31.82 -3.26 -13.20
CA TYR A 33 32.03 -4.71 -13.30
C TYR A 33 30.72 -5.46 -13.00
N THR A 34 30.24 -6.23 -13.98
CA THR A 34 28.99 -6.99 -13.91
C THR A 34 29.21 -8.48 -13.61
N HIS A 35 30.46 -8.93 -13.53
CA HIS A 35 30.83 -10.30 -13.14
C HIS A 35 32.17 -10.32 -12.37
N PRO A 36 32.36 -11.21 -11.38
CA PRO A 36 33.66 -11.38 -10.70
C PRO A 36 34.85 -11.69 -11.62
N LYS A 37 34.59 -12.25 -12.82
CA LYS A 37 35.60 -12.56 -13.84
C LYS A 37 36.12 -11.31 -14.55
N GLN A 38 35.39 -10.19 -14.48
CA GLN A 38 35.85 -8.90 -14.97
C GLN A 38 36.59 -8.14 -13.87
N LEU A 39 36.13 -8.25 -12.62
CA LEU A 39 36.75 -7.60 -11.47
C LEU A 39 38.14 -8.17 -11.16
N ALA A 40 38.30 -9.50 -11.17
CA ALA A 40 39.56 -10.13 -10.78
C ALA A 40 40.76 -9.66 -11.63
N PRO A 41 40.71 -9.64 -12.98
CA PRO A 41 41.80 -9.10 -13.80
C PRO A 41 42.07 -7.61 -13.53
N ALA A 42 41.03 -6.79 -13.32
CA ALA A 42 41.19 -5.37 -13.04
C ALA A 42 41.91 -5.10 -11.71
N LEU A 43 41.64 -5.93 -10.69
CA LEU A 43 42.38 -5.91 -9.42
C LEU A 43 43.83 -6.35 -9.61
N ASP A 44 44.07 -7.42 -10.37
CA ASP A 44 45.42 -7.94 -10.61
C ASP A 44 46.30 -6.97 -11.42
N ALA A 45 45.70 -6.20 -12.33
CA ALA A 45 46.38 -5.21 -13.17
C ALA A 45 46.42 -3.78 -12.57
N ASN A 46 45.79 -3.55 -11.41
CA ASN A 46 45.64 -2.23 -10.78
C ASN A 46 45.05 -1.16 -11.72
N GLU A 47 44.05 -1.54 -12.53
CA GLU A 47 43.50 -0.68 -13.61
C GLU A 47 42.70 0.52 -13.10
N VAL A 48 42.25 0.48 -11.84
CA VAL A 48 41.37 1.50 -11.25
C VAL A 48 41.96 2.02 -9.94
N LEU A 49 41.69 3.29 -9.64
CA LEU A 49 42.12 3.92 -8.39
C LEU A 49 41.34 3.41 -7.16
N ALA A 50 40.06 3.11 -7.37
CA ALA A 50 39.13 2.75 -6.32
C ALA A 50 38.07 1.75 -6.81
N VAL A 51 37.76 0.77 -5.97
CA VAL A 51 36.64 -0.15 -6.15
C VAL A 51 35.67 0.02 -4.99
N VAL A 52 34.39 0.19 -5.31
CA VAL A 52 33.30 0.18 -4.33
C VAL A 52 32.57 -1.14 -4.46
N ASN A 53 32.55 -1.93 -3.39
CA ASN A 53 31.67 -3.09 -3.27
C ASN A 53 30.31 -2.63 -2.73
N PRO A 54 29.26 -2.54 -3.55
CA PRO A 54 27.97 -2.07 -3.09
C PRO A 54 27.16 -3.14 -2.32
N TYR A 55 27.73 -4.34 -2.12
CA TYR A 55 27.02 -5.51 -1.59
C TYR A 55 27.16 -5.71 -0.07
N GLY A 56 27.72 -4.73 0.64
CA GLY A 56 27.82 -4.74 2.11
C GLY A 56 28.63 -5.94 2.59
N GLU A 57 28.02 -6.82 3.36
CA GLU A 57 28.70 -8.00 3.92
C GLU A 57 29.14 -9.05 2.89
N SER A 58 28.64 -8.94 1.66
CA SER A 58 28.81 -9.97 0.64
C SER A 58 29.88 -9.58 -0.39
N LEU A 59 30.86 -10.46 -0.60
CA LEU A 59 31.92 -10.28 -1.60
C LEU A 59 31.60 -11.05 -2.88
N PRO A 60 31.52 -10.41 -4.06
CA PRO A 60 31.43 -11.11 -5.34
C PRO A 60 32.66 -12.00 -5.60
N VAL A 61 32.45 -13.31 -5.80
CA VAL A 61 33.55 -14.25 -6.04
C VAL A 61 33.31 -15.14 -7.26
N ILE A 62 34.40 -15.64 -7.85
CA ILE A 62 34.33 -16.66 -8.89
C ILE A 62 34.02 -17.98 -8.19
N LEU A 63 32.88 -18.60 -8.50
CA LEU A 63 32.37 -19.80 -7.79
C LEU A 63 33.44 -20.91 -7.66
N ALA A 64 34.17 -21.20 -8.73
CA ALA A 64 35.21 -22.23 -8.75
C ALA A 64 36.46 -21.90 -7.90
N GLU A 65 36.71 -20.62 -7.60
CA GLU A 65 37.85 -20.17 -6.80
C GLU A 65 37.49 -19.97 -5.32
N GLY A 66 36.25 -19.58 -5.04
CA GLY A 66 35.78 -19.26 -3.71
C GLY A 66 36.33 -17.93 -3.17
N LEU A 67 36.19 -17.74 -1.84
CA LEU A 67 36.43 -16.46 -1.17
C LEU A 67 37.92 -16.09 -1.06
N ARG A 68 38.76 -17.05 -0.67
CA ARG A 68 40.18 -16.79 -0.35
C ARG A 68 40.97 -16.19 -1.51
N PRO A 69 40.89 -16.72 -2.75
CA PRO A 69 41.64 -16.13 -3.87
C PRO A 69 41.21 -14.72 -4.23
N MET A 70 39.92 -14.37 -4.08
CA MET A 70 39.46 -13.00 -4.31
C MET A 70 40.00 -12.04 -3.24
N LEU A 71 39.99 -12.45 -1.97
CA LEU A 71 40.56 -11.65 -0.88
C LEU A 71 42.05 -11.40 -1.07
N GLN A 72 42.82 -12.40 -1.52
CA GLN A 72 44.23 -12.22 -1.85
C GLN A 72 44.46 -11.20 -2.97
N ARG A 73 43.56 -11.14 -3.97
CA ARG A 73 43.63 -10.12 -5.02
C ARG A 73 43.35 -8.73 -4.48
N ILE A 74 42.33 -8.57 -3.63
CA ILE A 74 42.02 -7.31 -2.96
C ILE A 74 43.20 -6.85 -2.08
N GLU A 75 43.81 -7.78 -1.33
CA GLU A 75 45.01 -7.48 -0.53
C GLU A 75 46.16 -6.98 -1.40
N ARG A 76 46.48 -7.66 -2.51
CA ARG A 76 47.55 -7.22 -3.42
C ARG A 76 47.24 -5.85 -4.04
N TYR A 77 46.02 -5.65 -4.53
CA TYR A 77 45.56 -4.39 -5.12
C TYR A 77 45.67 -3.22 -4.12
N THR A 78 45.23 -3.42 -2.88
CA THR A 78 45.33 -2.41 -1.82
C THR A 78 46.78 -2.13 -1.40
N ARG A 79 47.63 -3.16 -1.32
CA ARG A 79 49.08 -2.98 -1.07
C ARG A 79 49.80 -2.25 -2.20
N ALA A 80 49.31 -2.36 -3.43
CA ALA A 80 49.82 -1.65 -4.60
C ALA A 80 49.32 -0.18 -4.69
N GLY A 81 48.51 0.29 -3.72
CA GLY A 81 48.01 1.66 -3.64
C GLY A 81 46.56 1.85 -4.11
N GLY A 82 45.88 0.78 -4.54
CA GLY A 82 44.47 0.81 -4.87
C GLY A 82 43.57 0.97 -3.63
N ASN A 83 42.38 1.56 -3.80
CA ASN A 83 41.43 1.75 -2.70
C ASN A 83 40.24 0.79 -2.82
N TRP A 84 39.85 0.16 -1.72
CA TRP A 84 38.68 -0.72 -1.66
C TRP A 84 37.69 -0.22 -0.61
N PHE A 85 36.43 -0.07 -1.00
CA PHE A 85 35.36 0.44 -0.13
C PHE A 85 34.25 -0.60 0.03
N GLU A 86 33.95 -0.93 1.28
CA GLU A 86 32.80 -1.72 1.69
C GLU A 86 31.69 -0.79 2.22
N VAL A 87 30.44 -1.10 1.89
CA VAL A 87 29.33 -0.14 2.09
C VAL A 87 28.34 -0.53 3.20
N GLY A 88 28.58 -1.61 3.95
CA GLY A 88 27.69 -2.01 5.03
C GLY A 88 28.08 -3.32 5.74
N GLY A 89 27.65 -3.47 6.99
CA GLY A 89 27.80 -4.67 7.83
C GLY A 89 29.25 -5.08 8.12
N HIS A 90 29.47 -6.38 8.33
CA HIS A 90 30.78 -7.03 8.45
C HIS A 90 31.41 -7.31 7.07
N PRO A 91 32.50 -6.63 6.68
CA PRO A 91 33.19 -6.88 5.42
C PRO A 91 33.54 -8.35 5.19
N PHE A 92 33.32 -8.83 3.96
CA PHE A 92 33.72 -10.16 3.51
C PHE A 92 33.11 -11.34 4.29
N TYR A 93 32.00 -11.13 4.99
CA TYR A 93 31.35 -12.18 5.79
C TYR A 93 30.76 -13.29 4.93
N TYR A 94 30.20 -12.94 3.76
CA TYR A 94 29.61 -13.90 2.82
C TYR A 94 30.29 -13.89 1.45
N ALA A 95 30.38 -15.06 0.83
CA ALA A 95 30.67 -15.18 -0.60
C ALA A 95 29.39 -14.99 -1.41
N LEU A 96 29.38 -14.01 -2.32
CA LEU A 96 28.29 -13.78 -3.26
C LEU A 96 28.57 -14.56 -4.55
N VAL A 97 27.83 -15.66 -4.72
CA VAL A 97 27.92 -16.56 -5.87
C VAL A 97 26.55 -16.73 -6.55
N PRO A 98 26.50 -17.15 -7.82
CA PRO A 98 25.23 -17.48 -8.47
C PRO A 98 24.50 -18.61 -7.74
N ALA A 99 23.20 -18.44 -7.50
CA ALA A 99 22.35 -19.52 -7.02
C ALA A 99 22.14 -20.55 -8.14
N SER A 100 22.59 -21.79 -7.92
CA SER A 100 22.42 -22.89 -8.90
C SER A 100 21.04 -23.54 -8.78
N PHE A 101 20.48 -23.52 -7.56
CA PHE A 101 19.16 -24.05 -7.27
C PHE A 101 18.39 -23.06 -6.40
N LEU A 102 17.06 -23.11 -6.51
CA LEU A 102 16.16 -22.31 -5.70
C LEU A 102 15.41 -23.24 -4.75
N SER A 103 15.07 -22.70 -3.58
CA SER A 103 14.23 -23.38 -2.60
C SER A 103 13.25 -22.40 -1.99
N TYR A 104 12.08 -22.89 -1.63
CA TYR A 104 11.05 -22.18 -0.90
C TYR A 104 10.62 -23.01 0.30
N SER A 105 10.37 -22.35 1.43
CA SER A 105 9.78 -23.02 2.58
C SER A 105 8.93 -22.08 3.42
N ALA A 106 7.90 -22.61 4.05
CA ALA A 106 7.02 -21.89 4.96
C ALA A 106 6.53 -22.82 6.08
N SER A 107 6.41 -22.30 7.31
CA SER A 107 5.68 -22.97 8.38
C SER A 107 4.20 -23.03 8.05
N TYR A 108 3.49 -24.07 8.48
CA TYR A 108 2.05 -24.21 8.33
C TYR A 108 1.39 -24.41 9.70
N PRO A 109 0.67 -23.42 10.23
CA PRO A 109 0.55 -22.02 9.78
C PRO A 109 1.89 -21.25 9.87
N PRO A 110 2.04 -20.07 9.20
CA PRO A 110 1.00 -19.29 8.51
C PRO A 110 1.00 -19.43 6.98
N ALA A 111 1.65 -20.45 6.40
CA ALA A 111 1.36 -20.82 5.02
C ALA A 111 -0.15 -20.99 4.83
N PHE A 112 -0.70 -20.49 3.73
CA PHE A 112 -2.15 -20.45 3.59
C PHE A 112 -2.81 -21.83 3.61
N ALA A 113 -2.19 -22.82 2.97
CA ALA A 113 -2.71 -24.18 2.93
C ALA A 113 -1.57 -25.19 2.94
N ASP A 114 -1.86 -26.37 3.48
CA ASP A 114 -0.99 -27.53 3.41
C ASP A 114 -1.20 -28.29 2.10
N TYR A 115 -0.68 -27.69 1.04
CA TYR A 115 -0.97 -28.10 -0.34
C TYR A 115 0.24 -27.90 -1.24
N PHE A 116 0.59 -28.96 -1.98
CA PHE A 116 1.53 -28.93 -3.09
C PHE A 116 0.85 -29.35 -4.38
N HIS A 117 1.26 -28.73 -5.49
CA HIS A 117 0.93 -29.17 -6.83
C HIS A 117 2.17 -29.17 -7.71
N LEU A 118 2.27 -30.20 -8.55
CA LEU A 118 3.28 -30.34 -9.58
C LEU A 118 2.60 -30.59 -10.91
N GLU A 119 2.99 -29.81 -11.92
CA GLU A 119 2.59 -30.00 -13.32
C GLU A 119 3.83 -30.09 -14.20
N THR A 120 3.92 -31.16 -14.98
CA THR A 120 5.02 -31.43 -15.91
C THR A 120 4.46 -31.93 -17.23
N SER A 121 5.33 -32.09 -18.24
CA SER A 121 4.97 -32.77 -19.49
C SER A 121 4.57 -34.24 -19.31
N ALA A 122 5.03 -34.89 -18.23
CA ALA A 122 4.71 -36.28 -17.94
C ALA A 122 3.37 -36.46 -17.20
N GLY A 123 2.81 -35.38 -16.65
CA GLY A 123 1.55 -35.43 -15.91
C GLY A 123 1.50 -34.46 -14.74
N ARG A 124 0.49 -34.68 -13.88
CA ARG A 124 0.14 -33.80 -12.77
C ARG A 124 -0.03 -34.59 -11.48
N ALA A 125 0.39 -34.00 -10.36
CA ALA A 125 0.19 -34.56 -9.04
C ALA A 125 -0.05 -33.46 -8.00
N ALA A 126 -0.85 -33.76 -6.97
CA ALA A 126 -1.03 -32.92 -5.80
C ALA A 126 -0.83 -33.74 -4.52
N VAL A 127 -0.26 -33.13 -3.49
CA VAL A 127 -0.10 -33.75 -2.16
C VAL A 127 -0.58 -32.78 -1.11
N TYR A 128 -1.43 -33.25 -0.19
CA TYR A 128 -2.00 -32.42 0.86
C TYR A 128 -2.51 -33.21 2.06
N GLY A 129 -2.59 -32.55 3.23
CA GLY A 129 -3.17 -33.11 4.44
C GLY A 129 -4.71 -33.07 4.48
N VAL A 130 -5.29 -34.02 5.19
CA VAL A 130 -6.73 -34.12 5.46
C VAL A 130 -6.95 -34.11 6.96
N GLN A 131 -7.39 -32.97 7.47
CA GLN A 131 -7.66 -32.67 8.87
C GLN A 131 -8.95 -31.84 8.93
N PRO A 132 -10.14 -32.42 8.74
CA PRO A 132 -11.39 -31.65 8.76
C PRO A 132 -11.58 -30.92 10.09
N GLN A 133 -12.07 -29.69 10.05
CA GLN A 133 -12.37 -28.93 11.27
C GLN A 133 -13.41 -29.66 12.15
N THR A 134 -13.21 -29.52 13.45
CA THR A 134 -14.04 -30.07 14.54
C THR A 134 -14.65 -28.94 15.37
N ASP A 135 -15.41 -29.29 16.40
CA ASP A 135 -16.00 -28.30 17.29
C ASP A 135 -14.91 -27.57 18.10
N PRO A 136 -15.12 -26.28 18.46
CA PRO A 136 -14.17 -25.53 19.27
C PRO A 136 -13.83 -26.23 20.59
N TRP A 137 -12.54 -26.24 20.93
CA TRP A 137 -12.00 -26.79 22.18
C TRP A 137 -12.13 -28.32 22.32
N ASP A 138 -12.29 -29.04 21.20
CA ASP A 138 -12.26 -30.50 21.16
C ASP A 138 -10.85 -31.05 21.41
N ARG A 139 -10.64 -31.63 22.60
CA ARG A 139 -9.34 -32.16 23.03
C ARG A 139 -8.96 -33.47 22.33
N ASP A 140 -9.92 -34.19 21.75
CA ASP A 140 -9.68 -35.51 21.17
C ASP A 140 -9.28 -35.43 19.70
N ASN A 141 -9.56 -34.30 19.03
CA ASN A 141 -9.33 -34.10 17.60
C ASN A 141 -8.50 -32.85 17.30
N LEU A 142 -7.28 -32.79 17.84
CA LEU A 142 -6.40 -31.65 17.67
C LEU A 142 -5.85 -31.52 16.25
N PHE A 143 -5.83 -30.30 15.73
CA PHE A 143 -5.10 -29.94 14.52
C PHE A 143 -3.58 -30.12 14.70
N VAL A 144 -2.95 -30.80 13.76
CA VAL A 144 -1.49 -31.01 13.73
C VAL A 144 -0.87 -30.02 12.73
N PRO A 145 -0.02 -29.09 13.19
CA PRO A 145 0.67 -28.16 12.31
C PRO A 145 1.83 -28.83 11.56
N GLY A 146 2.54 -28.08 10.72
CA GLY A 146 3.67 -28.60 9.96
C GLY A 146 4.52 -27.53 9.29
N ARG A 147 5.19 -27.95 8.22
CA ARG A 147 5.96 -27.10 7.33
C ARG A 147 5.79 -27.60 5.90
N ILE A 148 5.88 -26.71 4.95
CA ILE A 148 5.98 -27.02 3.53
C ILE A 148 7.32 -26.50 3.01
N ALA A 149 8.04 -27.30 2.25
CA ALA A 149 9.21 -26.85 1.52
C ALA A 149 9.32 -27.52 0.14
N CYS A 150 9.90 -26.84 -0.83
CA CYS A 150 10.30 -27.40 -2.11
C CYS A 150 11.57 -26.72 -2.63
N GLY A 151 12.29 -27.39 -3.52
CA GLY A 151 13.47 -26.81 -4.12
C GLY A 151 14.16 -27.73 -5.11
N GLY A 152 15.38 -27.38 -5.46
CA GLY A 152 16.28 -28.23 -6.22
C GLY A 152 17.64 -28.36 -5.54
N ASP A 153 18.35 -29.42 -5.90
CA ASP A 153 19.76 -29.64 -5.59
C ASP A 153 20.42 -30.46 -6.72
N GLU A 154 21.66 -30.90 -6.51
CA GLU A 154 22.42 -31.71 -7.47
C GLU A 154 21.75 -33.05 -7.82
N GLN A 155 20.83 -33.55 -6.99
CA GLN A 155 20.09 -34.80 -7.19
C GLN A 155 18.75 -34.58 -7.91
N GLY A 156 18.28 -33.33 -8.00
CA GLY A 156 17.07 -32.95 -8.70
C GLY A 156 16.12 -32.10 -7.86
N GLY A 157 14.84 -32.09 -8.23
CA GLY A 157 13.80 -31.38 -7.50
C GLY A 157 13.30 -32.19 -6.29
N TRP A 158 13.02 -31.52 -5.18
CA TRP A 158 12.51 -32.12 -3.94
C TRP A 158 11.32 -31.34 -3.37
N CYS A 159 10.50 -32.03 -2.57
CA CYS A 159 9.47 -31.42 -1.72
C CYS A 159 9.40 -32.11 -0.35
N GLU A 160 9.20 -31.34 0.70
CA GLU A 160 9.07 -31.81 2.07
C GLU A 160 7.77 -31.29 2.70
N ARG A 161 7.11 -32.15 3.48
CA ARG A 161 5.88 -31.83 4.21
C ARG A 161 5.87 -32.47 5.62
N PRO A 162 6.79 -32.08 6.51
CA PRO A 162 6.83 -32.63 7.87
C PRO A 162 5.65 -32.13 8.72
N PHE A 163 5.17 -32.98 9.62
CA PHE A 163 4.26 -32.61 10.69
C PHE A 163 5.03 -32.14 11.93
N GLY A 164 4.48 -31.16 12.65
CA GLY A 164 4.92 -30.78 13.98
C GLY A 164 4.36 -31.76 15.01
N ILE A 165 5.21 -32.64 15.55
CA ILE A 165 4.79 -33.69 16.48
C ILE A 165 5.60 -33.62 17.78
N TYR A 166 4.96 -34.00 18.88
CA TYR A 166 5.63 -34.24 20.15
C TYR A 166 5.23 -35.63 20.64
N ALA A 167 6.17 -36.57 20.59
CA ALA A 167 5.97 -37.95 21.00
C ALA A 167 7.24 -38.46 21.70
N GLU A 168 7.04 -39.23 22.76
CA GLU A 168 8.13 -39.88 23.50
C GLU A 168 8.80 -40.96 22.64
N PRO A 169 10.08 -41.30 22.92
CA PRO A 169 10.72 -42.44 22.28
C PRO A 169 9.85 -43.70 22.38
N GLN A 170 9.65 -44.39 21.25
CA GLN A 170 8.81 -45.59 21.12
C GLN A 170 7.30 -45.37 21.29
N GLN A 171 6.84 -44.14 21.51
CA GLN A 171 5.42 -43.83 21.52
C GLN A 171 4.83 -44.03 20.12
N GLN A 172 3.70 -44.74 20.06
CA GLN A 172 2.91 -44.80 18.84
C GLN A 172 2.11 -43.50 18.71
N TRP A 173 2.25 -42.83 17.58
CA TRP A 173 1.50 -41.64 17.22
C TRP A 173 0.78 -41.85 15.89
N ARG A 174 -0.46 -41.40 15.80
CA ARG A 174 -1.25 -41.48 14.58
C ARG A 174 -1.14 -40.18 13.80
N ALA A 175 -0.46 -40.25 12.65
CA ALA A 175 -0.36 -39.10 11.76
C ALA A 175 -1.72 -38.75 11.13
N PRO A 176 -1.96 -37.46 10.82
CA PRO A 176 -3.06 -37.07 9.95
C PRO A 176 -3.00 -37.76 8.58
N LEU A 177 -4.16 -37.95 7.97
CA LEU A 177 -4.23 -38.54 6.63
C LEU A 177 -3.56 -37.59 5.62
N VAL A 178 -2.74 -38.16 4.74
CA VAL A 178 -2.15 -37.46 3.59
C VAL A 178 -2.75 -38.04 2.32
N ARG A 179 -3.13 -37.18 1.38
CA ARG A 179 -3.67 -37.59 0.09
C ARG A 179 -2.70 -37.22 -1.02
N LEU A 180 -2.42 -38.19 -1.89
CA LEU A 180 -1.78 -38.01 -3.19
C LEU A 180 -2.85 -38.11 -4.27
N ALA A 181 -3.07 -37.03 -5.02
CA ALA A 181 -4.02 -37.00 -6.14
C ALA A 181 -3.23 -36.93 -7.46
N ILE A 182 -3.45 -37.90 -8.36
CA ILE A 182 -2.77 -38.00 -9.65
C ILE A 182 -3.72 -37.59 -10.79
N GLY A 183 -3.19 -36.90 -11.79
CA GLY A 183 -3.93 -36.51 -13.00
C GLY A 183 -4.87 -35.31 -12.83
N ARG A 184 -4.97 -34.74 -11.63
CA ARG A 184 -5.78 -33.55 -11.34
C ARG A 184 -5.04 -32.26 -11.71
N SER A 185 -5.75 -31.30 -12.28
CA SER A 185 -5.29 -29.91 -12.33
C SER A 185 -5.18 -29.32 -10.92
N ALA A 186 -4.42 -28.23 -10.79
CA ALA A 186 -4.25 -27.57 -9.50
C ALA A 186 -5.58 -27.07 -8.92
N THR A 187 -6.49 -26.56 -9.74
CA THR A 187 -7.82 -26.10 -9.30
C THR A 187 -8.71 -27.26 -8.85
N GLU A 188 -8.72 -28.38 -9.57
CA GLU A 188 -9.49 -29.57 -9.18
C GLU A 188 -8.97 -30.16 -7.86
N ALA A 189 -7.64 -30.26 -7.71
CA ALA A 189 -7.04 -30.76 -6.47
C ALA A 189 -7.27 -29.82 -5.28
N LEU A 190 -7.30 -28.50 -5.48
CA LEU A 190 -7.69 -27.52 -4.45
C LEU A 190 -9.18 -27.65 -4.07
N ALA A 191 -10.07 -27.94 -5.02
CA ALA A 191 -11.46 -28.24 -4.70
C ALA A 191 -11.60 -29.53 -3.87
N ASP A 192 -10.86 -30.59 -4.25
CA ASP A 192 -10.79 -31.84 -3.49
C ASP A 192 -10.17 -31.61 -2.08
N TYR A 193 -9.20 -30.70 -1.95
CA TYR A 193 -8.61 -30.26 -0.67
C TYR A 193 -9.64 -29.57 0.22
N ALA A 194 -10.35 -28.58 -0.31
CA ALA A 194 -11.36 -27.82 0.42
C ALA A 194 -12.48 -28.75 0.92
N ALA A 195 -12.97 -29.65 0.06
CA ALA A 195 -13.98 -30.63 0.43
C ALA A 195 -13.49 -31.58 1.53
N ALA A 196 -12.27 -32.12 1.42
CA ALA A 196 -11.72 -33.04 2.40
C ALA A 196 -11.49 -32.39 3.78
N ASN A 197 -11.18 -31.09 3.79
CA ASN A 197 -10.93 -30.32 5.01
C ASN A 197 -12.13 -29.51 5.51
N ARG A 198 -13.31 -29.67 4.88
CA ARG A 198 -14.56 -28.96 5.20
C ARG A 198 -14.45 -27.43 5.14
N ILE A 199 -13.63 -26.88 4.24
CA ILE A 199 -13.54 -25.44 4.00
C ILE A 199 -14.73 -25.03 3.12
N THR A 200 -15.86 -24.68 3.73
CA THR A 200 -17.16 -24.58 3.03
C THR A 200 -18.00 -23.36 3.38
N ARG A 201 -17.80 -22.71 4.53
CA ARG A 201 -18.70 -21.64 5.00
C ARG A 201 -18.49 -20.37 4.17
N ARG A 202 -19.52 -20.03 3.40
CA ARG A 202 -19.53 -18.89 2.47
C ARG A 202 -19.68 -17.56 3.21
N LEU A 203 -19.29 -16.46 2.57
CA LEU A 203 -19.33 -15.13 3.18
C LEU A 203 -20.76 -14.71 3.60
N ASP A 204 -21.75 -15.07 2.79
CA ASP A 204 -23.18 -14.80 3.05
C ASP A 204 -23.76 -15.58 4.24
N GLN A 205 -23.04 -16.60 4.73
CA GLN A 205 -23.41 -17.38 5.92
C GLN A 205 -22.75 -16.84 7.21
N LYS A 206 -21.93 -15.79 7.12
CA LYS A 206 -21.16 -15.23 8.25
C LYS A 206 -21.72 -13.92 8.76
N MET A 207 -22.55 -13.26 7.96
CA MET A 207 -23.06 -11.92 8.24
C MET A 207 -24.56 -11.85 7.92
N LYS A 208 -25.27 -10.96 8.62
CA LYS A 208 -26.65 -10.62 8.26
C LYS A 208 -26.67 -9.94 6.87
N PRO A 209 -27.72 -10.11 6.06
CA PRO A 209 -27.74 -9.59 4.68
C PRO A 209 -27.49 -8.08 4.55
N ASP A 210 -28.00 -7.28 5.48
CA ASP A 210 -27.82 -5.82 5.49
C ASP A 210 -26.38 -5.42 5.85
N VAL A 211 -25.77 -6.11 6.82
CA VAL A 211 -24.36 -5.96 7.19
C VAL A 211 -23.46 -6.40 6.04
N LEU A 212 -23.74 -7.55 5.43
CA LEU A 212 -23.00 -8.07 4.28
C LEU A 212 -23.00 -7.09 3.12
N ARG A 213 -24.16 -6.51 2.79
CA ARG A 213 -24.27 -5.52 1.72
C ARG A 213 -23.35 -4.32 2.00
N LYS A 214 -23.45 -3.71 3.18
CA LYS A 214 -22.58 -2.60 3.59
C LYS A 214 -21.10 -3.00 3.59
N PHE A 215 -20.79 -4.22 4.02
CA PHE A 215 -19.43 -4.75 4.07
C PHE A 215 -18.83 -4.91 2.67
N LYS A 216 -19.62 -5.39 1.71
CA LYS A 216 -19.23 -5.48 0.30
C LYS A 216 -19.10 -4.09 -0.35
N ASP A 217 -19.97 -3.15 0.01
CA ASP A 217 -19.95 -1.78 -0.52
C ASP A 217 -18.83 -0.92 0.10
N GLY A 218 -18.34 -1.28 1.28
CA GLY A 218 -17.48 -0.45 2.11
C GLY A 218 -15.99 -0.58 1.79
N VAL A 219 -15.34 0.55 1.52
CA VAL A 219 -13.87 0.64 1.57
C VAL A 219 -13.41 0.50 3.03
N LEU A 220 -12.38 -0.30 3.30
CA LEU A 220 -11.75 -0.33 4.62
C LEU A 220 -10.95 0.96 4.81
N VAL A 221 -11.25 1.71 5.87
CA VAL A 221 -10.52 2.91 6.23
C VAL A 221 -9.87 2.72 7.58
N PHE A 222 -8.53 2.60 7.61
CA PHE A 222 -7.77 2.76 8.85
C PHE A 222 -7.82 4.25 9.23
N TYR A 223 -8.79 4.57 10.07
CA TYR A 223 -9.17 5.90 10.45
C TYR A 223 -8.45 6.23 11.75
N THR A 224 -7.63 7.29 11.80
CA THR A 224 -6.90 7.64 13.04
C THR A 224 -7.38 8.95 13.65
N GLY A 225 -7.18 9.11 14.96
CA GLY A 225 -7.52 10.32 15.72
C GLY A 225 -8.26 10.03 17.03
N THR A 226 -8.58 11.08 17.77
CA THR A 226 -9.41 10.99 19.00
C THR A 226 -10.87 10.65 18.67
N ALA A 227 -11.63 10.17 19.66
CA ALA A 227 -13.06 9.91 19.50
C ALA A 227 -13.83 11.15 19.01
N ALA A 228 -13.49 12.33 19.56
CA ALA A 228 -14.10 13.61 19.18
C ALA A 228 -13.77 14.00 17.73
N GLU A 229 -12.49 13.95 17.33
CA GLU A 229 -12.08 14.25 15.95
C GLU A 229 -12.74 13.28 14.96
N LYS A 230 -12.71 11.98 15.26
CA LYS A 230 -13.32 10.95 14.42
C LYS A 230 -14.80 11.23 14.20
N THR A 231 -15.52 11.55 15.27
CA THR A 231 -16.95 11.86 15.26
C THR A 231 -17.25 13.13 14.46
N ALA A 232 -16.45 14.19 14.63
CA ALA A 232 -16.63 15.46 13.93
C ALA A 232 -16.47 15.33 12.41
N HIS A 233 -15.62 14.41 11.96
CA HIS A 233 -15.28 14.21 10.55
C HIS A 233 -15.98 13.00 9.89
N LEU A 234 -16.93 12.33 10.58
CA LEU A 234 -17.67 11.19 10.02
C LEU A 234 -18.36 11.50 8.68
N GLY A 235 -18.93 12.70 8.55
CA GLY A 235 -19.62 13.12 7.32
C GLY A 235 -18.69 13.29 6.10
N GLU A 236 -17.38 13.22 6.30
CA GLU A 236 -16.38 13.30 5.24
C GLU A 236 -15.94 11.93 4.72
N LEU A 237 -16.33 10.85 5.40
CA LEU A 237 -16.11 9.49 4.92
C LEU A 237 -17.15 9.12 3.87
N PRO A 238 -16.78 8.32 2.86
CA PRO A 238 -17.77 7.77 1.95
C PRO A 238 -18.82 6.95 2.72
N PRO A 239 -20.11 7.05 2.36
CA PRO A 239 -21.16 6.27 3.00
C PRO A 239 -20.86 4.78 2.98
N SER A 240 -21.17 4.07 4.06
CA SER A 240 -20.91 2.64 4.25
C SER A 240 -19.43 2.24 4.35
N SER A 241 -18.50 3.16 4.61
CA SER A 241 -17.10 2.80 4.93
C SER A 241 -17.02 1.79 6.10
N LEU A 242 -16.08 0.84 5.99
CA LEU A 242 -15.67 -0.04 7.08
C LEU A 242 -14.57 0.66 7.88
N ILE A 243 -14.91 1.18 9.05
CA ILE A 243 -14.02 1.99 9.88
C ILE A 243 -13.20 1.09 10.80
N HIS A 244 -11.90 1.02 10.53
CA HIS A 244 -10.92 0.30 11.32
C HIS A 244 -10.01 1.27 12.09
N PHE A 245 -9.68 0.94 13.35
CA PHE A 245 -8.90 1.83 14.22
C PHE A 245 -8.34 1.11 15.45
N SER A 246 -7.22 1.62 15.97
CA SER A 246 -6.54 1.08 17.16
C SER A 246 -6.20 2.15 18.22
N ASP A 247 -6.52 3.42 17.97
CA ASP A 247 -6.15 4.52 18.89
C ASP A 247 -6.81 4.42 20.27
N TYR A 248 -7.93 3.69 20.38
CA TYR A 248 -8.71 3.57 21.62
C TYR A 248 -8.04 2.70 22.69
N LEU A 249 -7.12 1.81 22.30
CA LEU A 249 -6.55 0.78 23.17
C LEU A 249 -6.06 1.35 24.50
N ARG A 250 -6.50 0.76 25.63
CA ARG A 250 -6.27 1.22 27.01
C ARG A 250 -4.85 1.68 27.32
N GLY A 251 -3.85 0.84 27.01
CA GLY A 251 -2.43 1.15 27.23
C GLY A 251 -1.75 1.89 26.06
N GLY A 252 -2.46 2.05 24.95
CA GLY A 252 -1.88 2.32 23.62
C GLY A 252 -1.74 1.04 22.79
N PHE A 253 -1.24 1.21 21.56
CA PHE A 253 -1.00 0.11 20.63
C PHE A 253 0.04 -0.86 21.19
N ASP A 254 -0.25 -2.16 21.16
CA ASP A 254 0.59 -3.24 21.73
C ASP A 254 0.96 -3.05 23.20
N LYS A 255 0.01 -2.58 24.02
CA LYS A 255 0.20 -2.37 25.46
C LYS A 255 -1.00 -2.84 26.26
N GLN A 256 -0.73 -3.38 27.45
CA GLN A 256 -1.74 -3.85 28.40
C GLN A 256 -2.69 -4.93 27.88
N TYR A 257 -2.39 -5.63 26.78
CA TYR A 257 -3.16 -6.81 26.38
C TYR A 257 -3.15 -7.86 27.50
N PRO A 258 -4.28 -8.53 27.76
CA PRO A 258 -5.51 -8.58 26.95
C PRO A 258 -6.55 -7.49 27.28
N ASP A 259 -6.24 -6.51 28.11
CA ASP A 259 -7.21 -5.50 28.56
C ASP A 259 -7.32 -4.33 27.55
N HIS A 260 -8.08 -4.50 26.46
CA HIS A 260 -8.26 -3.46 25.43
C HIS A 260 -9.06 -2.24 25.90
N LEU A 261 -9.87 -2.40 26.95
CA LEU A 261 -10.78 -1.38 27.51
C LEU A 261 -10.53 -1.11 29.01
N PRO A 262 -10.93 0.06 29.55
CA PRO A 262 -11.62 1.18 28.90
C PRO A 262 -10.71 1.94 27.91
N PRO A 263 -11.27 2.81 27.04
CA PRO A 263 -10.45 3.57 26.11
C PRO A 263 -9.41 4.43 26.84
N ARG A 264 -8.22 4.59 26.24
CA ARG A 264 -7.17 5.44 26.82
C ARG A 264 -7.62 6.91 26.90
N PRO A 265 -7.22 7.65 27.94
CA PRO A 265 -7.67 9.04 28.11
C PRO A 265 -7.36 9.97 26.94
N GLN A 266 -6.25 9.77 26.23
CA GLN A 266 -5.90 10.61 25.07
C GLN A 266 -6.79 10.35 23.84
N PHE A 267 -7.45 9.20 23.78
CA PHE A 267 -8.43 8.91 22.74
C PHE A 267 -9.79 9.52 23.07
N GLY A 268 -10.23 9.36 24.32
CA GLY A 268 -11.49 9.89 24.82
C GLY A 268 -12.03 9.07 25.98
N THR A 269 -13.12 9.55 26.58
CA THR A 269 -13.90 8.85 27.59
C THR A 269 -14.70 7.69 27.00
N ALA A 270 -15.19 6.78 27.85
CA ALA A 270 -16.10 5.72 27.44
C ALA A 270 -17.39 6.26 26.77
N ALA A 271 -17.89 7.42 27.22
CA ALA A 271 -19.06 8.07 26.65
C ALA A 271 -18.79 8.59 25.22
N GLU A 272 -17.66 9.26 25.02
CA GLU A 272 -17.24 9.74 23.68
C GLU A 272 -16.95 8.58 22.73
N PHE A 273 -16.37 7.49 23.23
CA PHE A 273 -16.16 6.29 22.42
C PHE A 273 -17.48 5.65 21.98
N ARG A 274 -18.46 5.56 22.89
CA ARG A 274 -19.81 5.09 22.55
C ARG A 274 -20.50 6.02 21.55
N GLU A 275 -20.44 7.34 21.77
CA GLU A 275 -21.00 8.32 20.84
C GLU A 275 -20.42 8.15 19.43
N PHE A 276 -19.10 7.99 19.32
CA PHE A 276 -18.44 7.74 18.04
C PHE A 276 -19.02 6.51 17.32
N ILE A 277 -19.12 5.38 18.02
CA ILE A 277 -19.68 4.13 17.47
C ILE A 277 -21.12 4.36 17.02
N ASP A 278 -21.96 4.90 17.90
CA ASP A 278 -23.40 5.08 17.63
C ASP A 278 -23.63 6.01 16.44
N ARG A 279 -22.90 7.13 16.37
CA ARG A 279 -23.01 8.09 15.26
C ARG A 279 -22.47 7.53 13.94
N ALA A 280 -21.39 6.77 13.97
CA ALA A 280 -20.86 6.12 12.77
C ALA A 280 -21.87 5.11 12.22
N ARG A 281 -22.45 4.26 13.08
CA ARG A 281 -23.46 3.27 12.69
C ARG A 281 -24.76 3.93 12.20
N ALA A 282 -25.19 5.01 12.86
CA ALA A 282 -26.34 5.82 12.41
C ALA A 282 -26.10 6.45 11.03
N GLY A 283 -24.85 6.84 10.72
CA GLY A 283 -24.42 7.28 9.40
C GLY A 283 -24.29 6.17 8.35
N GLY A 284 -24.56 4.91 8.73
CA GLY A 284 -24.52 3.75 7.85
C GLY A 284 -23.15 3.10 7.70
N HIS A 285 -22.13 3.55 8.45
CA HIS A 285 -20.80 2.93 8.46
C HIS A 285 -20.80 1.61 9.26
N LEU A 286 -19.79 0.79 9.01
CA LEU A 286 -19.49 -0.39 9.83
C LEU A 286 -18.30 -0.10 10.74
N ILE A 287 -18.35 -0.59 11.97
CA ILE A 287 -17.30 -0.41 12.97
C ILE A 287 -16.54 -1.72 13.18
N MET A 288 -15.21 -1.65 13.08
CA MET A 288 -14.29 -2.77 13.28
C MET A 288 -13.06 -2.36 14.10
N PRO A 289 -13.11 -2.40 15.44
CA PRO A 289 -11.95 -2.06 16.26
C PRO A 289 -10.87 -3.13 16.13
N TYR A 290 -9.62 -2.70 16.24
CA TYR A 290 -8.47 -3.59 16.37
C TYR A 290 -8.43 -4.25 17.76
N THR A 291 -8.34 -5.57 17.82
CA THR A 291 -7.99 -6.33 19.02
C THR A 291 -6.84 -7.29 18.71
N ASN A 292 -6.15 -7.79 19.72
CA ASN A 292 -5.17 -8.87 19.56
C ASN A 292 -5.34 -9.86 20.73
N PRO A 293 -5.80 -11.09 20.47
CA PRO A 293 -6.02 -12.10 21.50
C PRO A 293 -4.85 -13.09 21.65
N THR A 294 -3.71 -12.87 20.97
CA THR A 294 -2.68 -13.91 20.80
C THR A 294 -1.43 -13.77 21.66
N TRP A 295 -1.25 -12.61 22.31
CA TRP A 295 -0.13 -12.34 23.21
C TRP A 295 -0.49 -11.28 24.27
N TRP A 296 0.23 -11.28 25.39
CA TRP A 296 0.02 -10.35 26.51
C TRP A 296 1.24 -9.43 26.69
N CYS A 297 1.02 -8.12 26.73
CA CYS A 297 2.10 -7.11 26.74
C CYS A 297 2.60 -6.81 28.16
N ASP A 298 3.89 -6.52 28.33
CA ASP A 298 4.53 -6.40 29.65
C ASP A 298 5.07 -5.01 30.01
N ASP A 299 5.01 -4.01 29.11
CA ASP A 299 5.45 -2.64 29.37
C ASP A 299 4.43 -1.54 28.95
N PRO A 300 3.46 -1.19 29.82
CA PRO A 300 3.14 -1.86 31.09
C PRO A 300 2.22 -3.07 30.90
N LYS A 301 2.17 -3.92 31.92
CA LYS A 301 1.18 -5.00 32.04
C LYS A 301 -0.25 -4.43 32.19
N GLY A 302 -1.21 -5.19 31.66
CA GLY A 302 -2.63 -4.95 31.91
C GLY A 302 -3.10 -5.57 33.23
N PRO A 303 -4.20 -5.10 33.85
CA PRO A 303 -4.73 -5.66 35.09
C PRO A 303 -4.97 -7.17 35.08
N THR A 304 -5.37 -7.73 33.94
CA THR A 304 -5.55 -9.18 33.79
C THR A 304 -4.20 -9.89 33.85
N PHE A 305 -3.18 -9.40 33.16
CA PHE A 305 -1.85 -9.98 33.24
C PHE A 305 -1.23 -9.84 34.64
N GLU A 306 -1.42 -8.70 35.32
CA GLU A 306 -0.97 -8.52 36.71
C GLU A 306 -1.61 -9.53 37.66
N ARG A 307 -2.91 -9.79 37.50
CA ARG A 307 -3.67 -10.73 38.33
C ARG A 307 -3.26 -12.18 38.12
N GLU A 308 -3.13 -12.61 36.87
CA GLU A 308 -2.89 -14.01 36.52
C GLU A 308 -1.39 -14.38 36.54
N GLY A 309 -0.51 -13.38 36.49
CA GLY A 309 0.93 -13.59 36.45
C GLY A 309 1.38 -14.38 35.21
N THR A 310 2.37 -15.25 35.37
CA THR A 310 2.97 -16.01 34.26
C THR A 310 2.30 -17.37 33.99
N ALA A 311 1.31 -17.76 34.80
CA ALA A 311 0.62 -19.05 34.64
C ALA A 311 -0.01 -19.26 33.25
N PRO A 312 -0.61 -18.23 32.60
CA PRO A 312 -1.23 -18.37 31.29
C PRO A 312 -0.26 -18.26 30.10
N LEU A 313 1.05 -18.11 30.34
CA LEU A 313 2.02 -17.95 29.28
C LEU A 313 2.41 -19.31 28.67
N LEU A 314 2.64 -19.30 27.36
CA LEU A 314 3.12 -20.46 26.63
C LEU A 314 4.50 -20.88 27.16
N LYS A 315 4.71 -22.20 27.27
CA LYS A 315 6.00 -22.77 27.66
C LYS A 315 6.62 -23.56 26.51
N THR A 316 7.86 -23.26 26.16
CA THR A 316 8.63 -24.01 25.18
C THR A 316 8.99 -25.41 25.67
N LEU A 317 9.61 -26.22 24.81
CA LEU A 317 10.09 -27.56 25.18
C LEU A 317 11.16 -27.55 26.29
N ASP A 318 11.92 -26.46 26.45
CA ASP A 318 12.85 -26.26 27.56
C ASP A 318 12.20 -25.59 28.79
N GLY A 319 10.86 -25.48 28.80
CA GLY A 319 10.08 -24.97 29.93
C GLY A 319 10.13 -23.45 30.12
N LYS A 320 10.70 -22.70 29.17
CA LYS A 320 10.81 -21.24 29.22
C LYS A 320 9.57 -20.58 28.61
N VAL A 321 9.28 -19.37 29.05
CA VAL A 321 8.27 -18.53 28.41
C VAL A 321 8.81 -17.94 27.11
N VAL A 322 7.92 -17.71 26.14
CA VAL A 322 8.28 -17.05 24.87
C VAL A 322 8.00 -15.55 24.99
N GLN A 323 9.08 -14.76 25.01
CA GLN A 323 9.01 -13.31 24.94
C GLN A 323 9.08 -12.86 23.48
N GLU A 324 8.23 -11.91 23.10
CA GLU A 324 8.14 -11.35 21.76
C GLU A 324 8.41 -9.85 21.79
N ARG A 325 8.86 -9.31 20.66
CA ARG A 325 9.06 -7.88 20.45
C ARG A 325 8.56 -7.46 19.07
N TYR A 326 7.68 -6.46 19.05
CA TYR A 326 7.19 -5.81 17.84
C TYR A 326 7.47 -4.31 17.92
N ALA A 327 8.33 -3.82 17.02
CA ALA A 327 8.93 -2.49 17.14
C ALA A 327 9.55 -2.29 18.53
N ASP A 328 9.06 -1.32 19.29
CA ASP A 328 9.54 -1.03 20.66
C ASP A 328 8.68 -1.66 21.76
N ASN A 329 7.63 -2.42 21.40
CA ASN A 329 6.72 -3.05 22.36
C ASN A 329 7.13 -4.50 22.62
N THR A 330 6.99 -4.94 23.87
CA THR A 330 7.32 -6.28 24.34
C THR A 330 6.14 -6.96 25.02
N GLY A 331 6.20 -8.28 25.10
CA GLY A 331 5.15 -9.11 25.66
C GLY A 331 5.47 -10.59 25.50
N PHE A 332 4.46 -11.44 25.74
CA PHE A 332 4.62 -12.89 25.80
C PHE A 332 3.54 -13.63 25.03
N THR A 333 3.94 -14.69 24.33
CA THR A 333 3.00 -15.66 23.76
C THR A 333 2.22 -16.34 24.88
N ILE A 334 0.92 -16.58 24.67
CA ILE A 334 0.02 -17.18 25.66
C ILE A 334 -0.36 -18.62 25.32
N THR A 335 -0.74 -19.39 26.33
CA THR A 335 -1.38 -20.70 26.15
C THR A 335 -2.87 -20.49 25.88
N MET A 336 -3.29 -20.67 24.62
CA MET A 336 -4.70 -20.51 24.21
C MET A 336 -5.68 -21.38 25.01
N TRP A 337 -5.23 -22.54 25.47
CA TRP A 337 -6.00 -23.49 26.27
C TRP A 337 -6.12 -23.13 27.75
N HIS A 338 -5.41 -22.10 28.22
CA HIS A 338 -5.44 -21.71 29.62
C HIS A 338 -6.79 -21.04 29.95
N PRO A 339 -7.50 -21.44 31.03
CA PRO A 339 -8.81 -20.88 31.36
C PRO A 339 -8.82 -19.36 31.48
N ALA A 340 -7.75 -18.76 32.03
CA ALA A 340 -7.62 -17.31 32.13
C ALA A 340 -7.53 -16.59 30.77
N VAL A 341 -6.89 -17.22 29.77
CA VAL A 341 -6.81 -16.69 28.41
C VAL A 341 -8.18 -16.74 27.75
N GLN A 342 -8.87 -17.89 27.84
CA GLN A 342 -10.23 -18.02 27.32
C GLN A 342 -11.20 -17.04 27.98
N ALA A 343 -11.10 -16.85 29.30
CA ALA A 343 -11.92 -15.90 30.04
C ALA A 343 -11.65 -14.45 29.59
N ALA A 344 -10.38 -14.08 29.38
CA ALA A 344 -10.02 -12.75 28.89
C ALA A 344 -10.58 -12.51 27.48
N ASN A 345 -10.43 -13.45 26.56
CA ASN A 345 -10.93 -13.30 25.19
C ASN A 345 -12.47 -13.25 25.14
N ARG A 346 -13.16 -14.08 25.93
CA ARG A 346 -14.63 -14.02 26.08
C ARG A 346 -15.09 -12.68 26.67
N LEU A 347 -14.32 -12.10 27.58
CA LEU A 347 -14.59 -10.76 28.11
C LEU A 347 -14.45 -9.69 27.02
N THR A 348 -13.38 -9.71 26.23
CA THR A 348 -13.19 -8.78 25.10
C THR A 348 -14.34 -8.90 24.10
N ARG A 349 -14.72 -10.12 23.70
CA ARG A 349 -15.89 -10.37 22.85
C ARG A 349 -17.15 -9.76 23.47
N LYS A 350 -17.44 -10.07 24.73
CA LYS A 350 -18.59 -9.55 25.47
C LYS A 350 -18.63 -8.01 25.45
N GLN A 351 -17.50 -7.36 25.72
CA GLN A 351 -17.41 -5.90 25.71
C GLN A 351 -17.77 -5.32 24.34
N PHE A 352 -17.31 -5.93 23.24
CA PHE A 352 -17.61 -5.47 21.88
C PHE A 352 -18.95 -5.95 21.31
N THR A 353 -19.66 -6.87 21.98
CA THR A 353 -21.00 -7.30 21.56
C THR A 353 -22.11 -6.71 22.44
N GLU A 354 -21.82 -6.37 23.69
CA GLU A 354 -22.82 -5.92 24.67
C GLU A 354 -22.59 -4.46 25.12
N GLU A 355 -21.35 -4.07 25.42
CA GLU A 355 -21.06 -2.73 26.01
C GLU A 355 -20.79 -1.65 24.94
N PHE A 356 -20.04 -2.01 23.90
CA PHE A 356 -19.69 -1.17 22.76
C PHE A 356 -19.97 -1.96 21.48
N PRO A 357 -21.24 -2.15 21.12
CA PRO A 357 -21.62 -3.08 20.06
C PRO A 357 -21.03 -2.67 18.70
N VAL A 358 -20.12 -3.49 18.18
CA VAL A 358 -19.49 -3.34 16.85
C VAL A 358 -20.18 -4.20 15.80
N ASP A 359 -19.86 -3.97 14.53
CA ASP A 359 -20.41 -4.77 13.44
C ASP A 359 -19.49 -5.96 13.09
N ILE A 360 -18.18 -5.80 13.29
CA ILE A 360 -17.13 -6.79 13.01
C ILE A 360 -16.05 -6.65 14.08
N MET A 361 -15.47 -7.74 14.55
CA MET A 361 -14.33 -7.71 15.49
C MET A 361 -13.05 -8.12 14.76
N PHE A 362 -12.04 -7.26 14.74
CA PHE A 362 -10.74 -7.61 14.17
C PHE A 362 -9.86 -8.29 15.22
N GLN A 363 -9.38 -9.49 14.95
CA GLN A 363 -8.49 -10.26 15.80
C GLN A 363 -7.13 -10.40 15.12
N ASP A 364 -6.21 -9.56 15.54
CA ASP A 364 -4.86 -9.53 14.98
C ASP A 364 -4.14 -10.86 15.20
N GLN A 365 -3.23 -11.18 14.28
CA GLN A 365 -2.37 -12.37 14.29
C GLN A 365 -3.04 -13.74 14.28
N CYS A 366 -4.36 -13.89 14.44
CA CYS A 366 -5.03 -15.20 14.33
C CYS A 366 -4.83 -15.85 12.94
N GLY A 367 -4.71 -15.04 11.89
CA GLY A 367 -4.41 -15.49 10.54
C GLY A 367 -2.93 -15.42 10.14
N ALA A 368 -2.05 -14.79 10.95
CA ALA A 368 -0.67 -14.48 10.58
C ALA A 368 0.39 -15.22 11.40
N ARG A 369 0.02 -15.66 12.60
CA ARG A 369 0.95 -16.23 13.57
C ARG A 369 1.37 -17.66 13.18
N THR A 370 2.64 -17.96 13.36
CA THR A 370 3.16 -19.33 13.24
C THR A 370 2.73 -20.18 14.43
N TRP A 371 2.86 -21.50 14.31
CA TRP A 371 2.64 -22.40 15.44
C TRP A 371 3.86 -22.51 16.35
N HIS A 372 3.62 -22.89 17.62
CA HIS A 372 4.63 -23.13 18.65
C HIS A 372 4.35 -24.46 19.36
N TYR A 373 5.40 -25.04 19.96
CA TYR A 373 5.18 -26.05 21.00
C TYR A 373 4.79 -25.37 22.31
N ASP A 374 3.79 -25.91 23.01
CA ASP A 374 3.30 -25.41 24.28
C ASP A 374 3.21 -26.50 25.36
N THR A 375 4.21 -26.57 26.23
CA THR A 375 4.28 -27.50 27.37
C THR A 375 3.55 -26.98 28.62
N ASN A 376 2.80 -25.89 28.52
CA ASN A 376 1.97 -25.41 29.63
C ASN A 376 0.96 -26.52 30.04
N PRO A 377 0.78 -26.82 31.33
CA PRO A 377 -0.13 -27.88 31.81
C PRO A 377 -1.59 -27.72 31.35
N ALA A 378 -2.02 -26.52 30.98
CA ALA A 378 -3.37 -26.31 30.45
C ALA A 378 -3.51 -26.76 28.98
N SER A 379 -2.41 -26.83 28.22
CA SER A 379 -2.39 -27.31 26.84
C SER A 379 -2.66 -28.82 26.79
N PRO A 380 -3.59 -29.31 25.94
CA PRO A 380 -3.91 -30.74 25.87
C PRO A 380 -2.78 -31.58 25.26
N SER A 381 -1.89 -30.95 24.48
CA SER A 381 -0.69 -31.56 23.94
C SER A 381 0.32 -30.46 23.60
N PRO A 382 1.65 -30.72 23.65
CA PRO A 382 2.63 -29.74 23.23
C PRO A 382 2.43 -29.21 21.81
N ALA A 383 1.77 -29.92 20.90
CA ALA A 383 1.50 -29.44 19.54
C ALA A 383 0.18 -28.64 19.40
N ALA A 384 -0.60 -28.44 20.46
CA ALA A 384 -1.98 -27.96 20.40
C ALA A 384 -2.16 -26.42 20.31
N TYR A 385 -1.07 -25.66 20.21
CA TYR A 385 -1.13 -24.19 20.20
C TYR A 385 -2.00 -23.64 19.06
N ALA A 386 -1.75 -24.12 17.83
CA ALA A 386 -2.50 -23.67 16.65
C ALA A 386 -3.98 -24.08 16.72
N ASP A 387 -4.27 -25.25 17.28
CA ASP A 387 -5.64 -25.73 17.49
C ASP A 387 -6.43 -24.85 18.47
N GLY A 388 -5.78 -24.39 19.55
CA GLY A 388 -6.38 -23.46 20.50
C GLY A 388 -6.72 -22.10 19.85
N MET A 389 -5.93 -21.66 18.86
CA MET A 389 -6.21 -20.46 18.08
C MET A 389 -7.40 -20.67 17.12
N ILE A 390 -7.48 -21.82 16.44
CA ILE A 390 -8.64 -22.20 15.62
C ILE A 390 -9.91 -22.20 16.48
N SER A 391 -9.85 -22.85 17.64
CA SER A 391 -10.96 -22.96 18.58
C SER A 391 -11.45 -21.60 19.08
N LEU A 392 -10.54 -20.68 19.39
CA LEU A 392 -10.88 -19.32 19.79
C LEU A 392 -11.68 -18.59 18.68
N VAL A 393 -11.15 -18.61 17.47
CA VAL A 393 -11.74 -17.91 16.32
C VAL A 393 -13.10 -18.52 15.97
N ASP A 394 -13.23 -19.85 15.98
CA ASP A 394 -14.52 -20.53 15.73
C ASP A 394 -15.55 -20.22 16.83
N GLU A 395 -15.15 -20.14 18.10
CA GLU A 395 -16.04 -19.73 19.21
C GLU A 395 -16.55 -18.30 19.02
N ASP A 396 -15.66 -17.36 18.70
CA ASP A 396 -16.00 -15.94 18.57
C ASP A 396 -16.86 -15.67 17.32
N ALA A 397 -16.60 -16.36 16.22
CA ALA A 397 -17.34 -16.24 14.96
C ALA A 397 -18.79 -16.76 15.03
N ALA A 398 -19.14 -17.49 16.09
CA ALA A 398 -20.53 -17.86 16.38
C ALA A 398 -21.35 -16.66 16.91
N VAL A 399 -20.69 -15.61 17.40
CA VAL A 399 -21.33 -14.46 18.06
C VAL A 399 -21.25 -13.19 17.22
N VAL A 400 -20.09 -12.91 16.63
CA VAL A 400 -19.82 -11.68 15.87
C VAL A 400 -18.99 -12.01 14.62
N PRO A 401 -19.23 -11.37 13.46
CA PRO A 401 -18.34 -11.55 12.31
C PRO A 401 -16.91 -11.13 12.65
N LEU A 402 -15.94 -11.91 12.16
CA LEU A 402 -14.52 -11.69 12.44
C LEU A 402 -13.74 -11.23 11.21
N SER A 403 -12.67 -10.51 11.48
CA SER A 403 -11.60 -10.21 10.53
C SER A 403 -10.26 -10.52 11.19
N THR A 404 -9.25 -10.92 10.41
CA THR A 404 -7.90 -11.16 10.96
C THR A 404 -6.78 -10.66 10.05
N GLU A 405 -5.58 -10.52 10.64
CA GLU A 405 -4.34 -10.28 9.91
C GLU A 405 -3.93 -11.52 9.11
N ASN A 406 -3.52 -11.32 7.86
CA ASN A 406 -3.26 -12.38 6.89
C ASN A 406 -4.43 -13.37 6.80
N GLY A 407 -4.17 -14.66 7.00
CA GLY A 407 -5.14 -15.72 6.83
C GLY A 407 -4.48 -17.03 6.44
N TRP A 408 -5.14 -18.12 6.83
CA TRP A 408 -4.82 -19.48 6.43
C TRP A 408 -6.09 -20.32 6.43
N ASP A 409 -6.04 -21.47 5.80
CA ASP A 409 -7.21 -22.28 5.46
C ASP A 409 -8.05 -22.69 6.68
N ARG A 410 -7.44 -22.83 7.86
CA ARG A 410 -8.13 -23.21 9.10
C ARG A 410 -8.90 -22.08 9.79
N VAL A 411 -8.76 -20.83 9.35
CA VAL A 411 -9.59 -19.73 9.85
C VAL A 411 -10.65 -19.30 8.82
N VAL A 412 -10.58 -19.81 7.59
CA VAL A 412 -11.47 -19.41 6.48
C VAL A 412 -12.95 -19.64 6.79
N ASN A 413 -13.32 -20.66 7.56
CA ASN A 413 -14.74 -20.89 7.88
C ASN A 413 -15.29 -19.87 8.90
N ALA A 414 -14.46 -19.31 9.75
CA ALA A 414 -14.87 -18.36 10.77
C ALA A 414 -14.73 -16.90 10.31
N GLU A 415 -13.61 -16.57 9.67
CA GLU A 415 -13.25 -15.21 9.28
C GLU A 415 -14.08 -14.71 8.09
N ALA A 416 -14.67 -13.53 8.22
CA ALA A 416 -15.33 -12.86 7.09
C ALA A 416 -14.33 -12.04 6.25
N GLN A 417 -13.18 -11.66 6.81
CA GLN A 417 -12.15 -10.89 6.13
C GLN A 417 -10.73 -11.37 6.48
N LEU A 418 -9.87 -11.40 5.47
CA LEU A 418 -8.45 -11.73 5.57
C LEU A 418 -7.64 -10.50 5.14
N CYS A 419 -6.91 -9.86 6.06
CA CYS A 419 -6.18 -8.61 5.82
C CYS A 419 -4.67 -8.87 5.73
N GLY A 420 -4.15 -9.10 4.52
CA GLY A 420 -2.71 -9.35 4.30
C GLY A 420 -2.45 -10.12 3.01
N LEU A 421 -1.62 -11.16 3.09
CA LEU A 421 -1.34 -12.10 2.00
C LEU A 421 -0.68 -11.46 0.76
N SER A 422 -0.08 -10.29 0.91
CA SER A 422 0.37 -9.46 -0.22
C SER A 422 1.78 -8.88 -0.08
N TRP A 423 2.41 -8.99 1.09
CA TRP A 423 3.66 -8.29 1.43
C TRP A 423 4.77 -8.46 0.40
N SER A 424 5.07 -9.71 0.02
CA SER A 424 6.12 -10.03 -0.95
C SER A 424 5.63 -10.00 -2.41
N MET A 425 4.37 -9.66 -2.68
CA MET A 425 3.82 -9.63 -4.05
C MET A 425 3.58 -8.21 -4.56
N VAL A 426 2.85 -7.41 -3.79
CA VAL A 426 2.37 -6.11 -4.24
C VAL A 426 3.32 -5.01 -3.78
N PRO A 427 3.80 -4.12 -4.67
CA PRO A 427 4.61 -2.96 -4.29
C PRO A 427 3.84 -2.06 -3.30
N THR A 428 4.42 -1.77 -2.14
CA THR A 428 3.80 -0.96 -1.08
C THR A 428 4.64 0.28 -0.81
N GLU A 429 4.04 1.46 -0.87
CA GLU A 429 4.68 2.69 -0.38
C GLU A 429 4.77 2.64 1.14
N GLY A 430 5.94 2.94 1.71
CA GLY A 430 6.13 2.95 3.16
C GLY A 430 5.98 1.59 3.84
N GLY A 431 6.11 0.48 3.08
CA GLY A 431 6.10 -0.86 3.64
C GLY A 431 7.28 -1.13 4.60
N PRO A 432 7.21 -2.20 5.41
CA PRO A 432 8.25 -2.54 6.38
C PRO A 432 9.62 -2.73 5.73
N VAL A 433 10.69 -2.33 6.43
CA VAL A 433 12.07 -2.38 5.92
C VAL A 433 12.57 -3.80 5.61
N TRP A 434 12.02 -4.82 6.26
CA TRP A 434 12.35 -6.23 6.03
C TRP A 434 11.69 -6.81 4.79
N ARG A 435 10.70 -6.12 4.21
CA ARG A 435 9.88 -6.64 3.11
C ARG A 435 10.69 -6.73 1.83
N ARG A 436 10.76 -7.94 1.25
CA ARG A 436 11.37 -8.19 -0.05
C ARG A 436 10.33 -8.73 -1.05
N PRO A 437 10.07 -8.03 -2.17
CA PRO A 437 9.20 -8.54 -3.22
C PRO A 437 9.79 -9.76 -3.91
N PHE A 438 8.98 -10.78 -4.22
CA PHE A 438 9.41 -11.99 -4.93
C PHE A 438 10.03 -11.70 -6.30
N GLN A 439 9.65 -10.61 -6.96
CA GLN A 439 10.29 -10.20 -8.21
C GLN A 439 11.77 -9.82 -8.06
N GLU A 440 12.24 -9.55 -6.84
CA GLU A 440 13.66 -9.29 -6.53
C GLU A 440 14.44 -10.56 -6.20
N ASP A 441 13.73 -11.67 -5.95
CA ASP A 441 14.29 -12.99 -5.65
C ASP A 441 14.21 -13.94 -6.85
N TYR A 442 13.19 -13.77 -7.69
CA TYR A 442 12.86 -14.67 -8.78
C TYR A 442 12.75 -13.94 -10.12
N ARG A 443 13.43 -14.48 -11.13
CA ARG A 443 13.32 -14.02 -12.51
C ARG A 443 11.88 -14.13 -13.02
N PRO A 444 11.45 -13.27 -13.96
CA PRO A 444 10.10 -13.33 -14.55
C PRO A 444 9.71 -14.70 -15.11
N GLU A 445 10.67 -15.47 -15.61
CA GLU A 445 10.44 -16.81 -16.18
C GLU A 445 10.26 -17.90 -15.11
N LEU A 446 10.66 -17.65 -13.87
CA LEU A 446 10.70 -18.66 -12.78
C LEU A 446 9.59 -18.49 -11.76
N TRP A 447 8.96 -17.32 -11.69
CA TRP A 447 7.91 -17.03 -10.73
C TRP A 447 6.78 -16.22 -11.35
N ARG A 448 5.56 -16.65 -11.04
CA ARG A 448 4.31 -15.95 -11.32
C ARG A 448 3.35 -16.17 -10.16
N VAL A 449 2.32 -15.33 -10.08
CA VAL A 449 1.25 -15.50 -9.10
C VAL A 449 0.37 -16.67 -9.54
N TYR A 450 0.10 -17.58 -8.61
CA TYR A 450 -0.93 -18.60 -8.74
C TYR A 450 -2.03 -18.30 -7.70
N PRO A 451 -3.33 -18.37 -8.07
CA PRO A 451 -4.43 -17.85 -7.26
C PRO A 451 -4.89 -18.83 -6.16
N LEU A 452 -3.96 -19.40 -5.39
CA LEU A 452 -4.26 -20.44 -4.39
C LEU A 452 -5.32 -19.97 -3.37
N VAL A 453 -5.10 -18.78 -2.81
CA VAL A 453 -6.02 -18.18 -1.83
C VAL A 453 -7.38 -17.91 -2.46
N GLN A 454 -7.41 -17.38 -3.68
CA GLN A 454 -8.63 -17.01 -4.36
C GLN A 454 -9.50 -18.24 -4.69
N VAL A 455 -8.87 -19.36 -5.08
CA VAL A 455 -9.58 -20.63 -5.31
C VAL A 455 -10.23 -21.14 -4.02
N LEU A 456 -9.52 -21.06 -2.89
CA LEU A 456 -9.99 -21.62 -1.63
C LEU A 456 -10.97 -20.71 -0.87
N ALA A 457 -10.79 -19.38 -0.92
CA ALA A 457 -11.41 -18.46 0.03
C ALA A 457 -12.13 -17.25 -0.59
N HIS A 458 -12.02 -16.92 -1.88
CA HIS A 458 -12.64 -15.69 -2.42
C HIS A 458 -14.18 -15.68 -2.35
N ASP A 459 -14.80 -16.86 -2.34
CA ASP A 459 -16.25 -17.02 -2.12
C ASP A 459 -16.66 -17.10 -0.63
N LYS A 460 -15.68 -17.11 0.28
CA LYS A 460 -15.85 -17.31 1.72
C LYS A 460 -15.44 -16.09 2.54
N CYS A 461 -14.45 -15.33 2.07
CA CYS A 461 -13.88 -14.19 2.77
C CYS A 461 -13.70 -13.00 1.82
N SER A 462 -13.80 -11.79 2.34
CA SER A 462 -13.22 -10.61 1.68
C SER A 462 -11.70 -10.64 1.86
N LEU A 463 -10.96 -10.39 0.78
CA LEU A 463 -9.49 -10.33 0.81
C LEU A 463 -9.07 -8.86 0.74
N LEU A 464 -8.25 -8.42 1.69
CA LEU A 464 -7.68 -7.09 1.74
C LEU A 464 -6.18 -7.16 1.95
N TYR A 465 -5.50 -6.04 1.70
CA TYR A 465 -4.12 -5.87 2.17
C TYR A 465 -4.06 -5.76 3.70
N HIS A 466 -2.84 -5.78 4.23
CA HIS A 466 -2.58 -5.63 5.66
C HIS A 466 -3.26 -4.37 6.21
N ASP A 467 -4.05 -4.56 7.27
CA ASP A 467 -4.95 -3.60 7.91
C ASP A 467 -4.26 -2.35 8.49
N LEU A 468 -3.00 -2.47 8.91
CA LEU A 468 -2.19 -1.35 9.43
C LEU A 468 -1.13 -0.79 8.45
N GLY A 469 -0.63 -1.63 7.54
CA GLY A 469 0.67 -1.39 6.88
C GLY A 469 0.64 -1.34 5.35
N GLN A 470 -0.44 -1.75 4.69
CA GLN A 470 -0.53 -1.73 3.24
C GLN A 470 -1.92 -1.28 2.77
N PHE A 471 -1.96 -0.23 1.95
CA PHE A 471 -3.21 0.38 1.50
C PHE A 471 -3.15 0.76 0.02
N VAL A 472 -4.33 0.98 -0.57
CA VAL A 472 -4.49 1.43 -1.95
C VAL A 472 -4.26 2.95 -2.01
N THR A 473 -2.99 3.39 -2.04
CA THR A 473 -2.63 4.82 -2.04
C THR A 473 -2.39 5.40 -3.43
N ASN A 474 -2.23 4.55 -4.44
CA ASN A 474 -1.86 4.98 -5.78
C ASN A 474 -2.42 4.03 -6.88
N PRO A 475 -2.32 4.39 -8.16
CA PRO A 475 -2.80 3.56 -9.27
C PRO A 475 -2.12 2.19 -9.41
N GLN A 476 -0.83 2.07 -9.06
CA GLN A 476 -0.12 0.79 -9.10
C GLN A 476 -0.78 -0.22 -8.17
N VAL A 477 -1.00 0.18 -6.92
CA VAL A 477 -1.66 -0.66 -5.92
C VAL A 477 -3.11 -0.93 -6.32
N ALA A 478 -3.84 0.03 -6.88
CA ALA A 478 -5.21 -0.17 -7.35
C ALA A 478 -5.31 -1.25 -8.45
N SER A 479 -4.38 -1.25 -9.41
CA SER A 479 -4.34 -2.27 -10.48
C SER A 479 -4.01 -3.67 -9.94
N TRP A 480 -3.07 -3.77 -8.99
CA TRP A 480 -2.84 -5.03 -8.26
C TRP A 480 -4.09 -5.49 -7.50
N THR A 481 -4.78 -4.56 -6.83
CA THR A 481 -5.98 -4.84 -6.01
C THR A 481 -7.08 -5.48 -6.85
N LEU A 482 -7.40 -4.85 -7.99
CA LEU A 482 -8.44 -5.34 -8.89
C LEU A 482 -8.06 -6.67 -9.55
N GLY A 483 -6.80 -6.82 -10.01
CA GLY A 483 -6.34 -8.07 -10.62
C GLY A 483 -6.38 -9.26 -9.67
N LEU A 484 -6.05 -9.03 -8.39
CA LEU A 484 -6.06 -10.09 -7.36
C LEU A 484 -7.45 -10.39 -6.78
N GLY A 485 -8.49 -9.60 -7.13
CA GLY A 485 -9.83 -9.72 -6.55
C GLY A 485 -9.91 -9.19 -5.11
N PHE A 486 -9.04 -8.26 -4.72
CA PHE A 486 -9.02 -7.72 -3.36
C PHE A 486 -10.01 -6.56 -3.23
N GLY A 487 -10.50 -6.30 -2.01
CA GLY A 487 -11.23 -5.09 -1.69
C GLY A 487 -10.31 -3.86 -1.60
N MET A 488 -10.92 -2.68 -1.62
CA MET A 488 -10.21 -1.41 -1.50
C MET A 488 -9.95 -1.07 -0.02
N SER A 489 -8.76 -0.53 0.25
CA SER A 489 -8.38 -0.06 1.59
C SER A 489 -7.62 1.26 1.54
N TYR A 490 -7.77 2.07 2.59
CA TYR A 490 -7.09 3.37 2.72
C TYR A 490 -6.74 3.69 4.16
N ARG A 491 -5.75 4.59 4.34
CA ARG A 491 -5.35 5.11 5.64
C ARG A 491 -5.41 6.62 5.65
N CYS A 492 -6.07 7.17 6.65
CA CYS A 492 -6.15 8.62 6.86
C CYS A 492 -6.46 8.96 8.32
N SER A 493 -6.00 10.12 8.80
CA SER A 493 -6.52 10.69 10.05
C SER A 493 -7.83 11.42 9.81
N ALA A 494 -8.68 11.50 10.83
CA ALA A 494 -9.94 12.24 10.83
C ALA A 494 -9.77 13.66 10.30
N VAL A 495 -8.88 14.43 10.92
CA VAL A 495 -8.59 15.82 10.53
C VAL A 495 -8.04 15.95 9.12
N SER A 496 -7.43 14.90 8.57
CA SER A 496 -6.86 14.95 7.21
C SER A 496 -7.93 14.95 6.12
N LEU A 497 -9.14 14.48 6.42
CA LEU A 497 -10.26 14.48 5.49
C LEU A 497 -10.80 15.90 5.23
N ALA A 498 -10.49 16.88 6.07
CA ALA A 498 -10.77 18.28 5.72
C ALA A 498 -10.05 18.71 4.42
N ARG A 499 -8.98 18.01 4.03
CA ARG A 499 -8.20 18.29 2.82
C ARG A 499 -8.83 17.62 1.60
N PRO A 500 -9.23 18.38 0.55
CA PRO A 500 -9.86 17.81 -0.64
C PRO A 500 -9.08 16.66 -1.28
N ALA A 501 -7.77 16.82 -1.49
CA ALA A 501 -6.95 15.80 -2.16
C ALA A 501 -7.03 14.41 -1.48
N ALA A 502 -6.98 14.36 -0.15
CA ALA A 502 -7.09 13.11 0.60
C ALA A 502 -8.48 12.47 0.44
N ARG A 503 -9.55 13.26 0.51
CA ARG A 503 -10.92 12.79 0.26
C ARG A 503 -11.13 12.31 -1.17
N GLN A 504 -10.59 13.01 -2.17
CA GLN A 504 -10.89 12.70 -3.57
C GLN A 504 -10.36 11.33 -4.01
N TRP A 505 -9.19 10.95 -3.50
CA TRP A 505 -8.65 9.61 -3.70
C TRP A 505 -9.47 8.55 -2.95
N LEU A 506 -9.80 8.78 -1.67
CA LEU A 506 -10.64 7.87 -0.89
C LEU A 506 -12.00 7.63 -1.56
N TYR A 507 -12.68 8.69 -2.00
CA TYR A 507 -13.92 8.56 -2.74
C TYR A 507 -13.75 7.83 -4.09
N TRP A 508 -12.53 7.73 -4.63
CA TRP A 508 -12.30 7.15 -5.97
C TRP A 508 -12.23 5.65 -5.86
N ILE A 509 -11.42 5.20 -4.91
CA ILE A 509 -11.38 3.79 -4.55
C ILE A 509 -12.71 3.32 -3.93
N ASP A 510 -13.44 4.18 -3.21
CA ASP A 510 -14.82 3.87 -2.77
C ASP A 510 -15.76 3.63 -3.95
N ARG A 511 -15.66 4.43 -5.02
CA ARG A 511 -16.47 4.19 -6.21
C ARG A 511 -16.09 2.88 -6.89
N LEU A 512 -14.80 2.55 -6.98
CA LEU A 512 -14.36 1.24 -7.48
C LEU A 512 -14.89 0.10 -6.59
N GLN A 513 -14.84 0.27 -5.27
CA GLN A 513 -15.37 -0.69 -4.31
C GLN A 513 -16.85 -1.00 -4.58
N LYS A 514 -17.69 0.02 -4.69
CA LYS A 514 -19.14 -0.13 -4.86
C LYS A 514 -19.54 -0.68 -6.22
N SER A 515 -18.80 -0.36 -7.27
CA SER A 515 -19.21 -0.69 -8.66
C SER A 515 -18.64 -2.01 -9.16
N ILE A 516 -17.46 -2.39 -8.65
CA ILE A 516 -16.68 -3.52 -9.13
C ILE A 516 -16.42 -4.51 -8.01
N CYS A 517 -15.80 -4.08 -6.91
CA CYS A 517 -15.40 -5.01 -5.86
C CYS A 517 -16.62 -5.64 -5.17
N ALA A 518 -17.68 -4.88 -4.92
CA ALA A 518 -18.93 -5.36 -4.34
C ALA A 518 -19.56 -6.50 -5.17
N GLU A 519 -19.33 -6.53 -6.48
CA GLU A 519 -19.86 -7.61 -7.34
C GLU A 519 -19.06 -8.91 -7.22
N TYR A 520 -17.76 -8.84 -6.87
CA TYR A 520 -16.92 -10.03 -6.73
C TYR A 520 -16.60 -10.47 -5.30
N VAL A 521 -16.69 -9.60 -4.30
CA VAL A 521 -16.42 -9.99 -2.90
C VAL A 521 -17.44 -11.05 -2.47
N GLY A 522 -16.95 -12.22 -2.06
CA GLY A 522 -17.79 -13.39 -1.76
C GLY A 522 -18.22 -14.21 -2.98
N ALA A 523 -17.66 -13.95 -4.17
CA ALA A 523 -17.87 -14.75 -5.38
C ALA A 523 -16.69 -15.70 -5.65
N GLY A 524 -16.93 -16.83 -6.31
CA GLY A 524 -15.85 -17.77 -6.66
C GLY A 524 -14.98 -17.25 -7.81
N LEU A 525 -13.69 -17.62 -7.80
CA LEU A 525 -12.80 -17.44 -8.94
C LEU A 525 -13.26 -18.32 -10.12
N ARG A 526 -13.42 -17.73 -11.30
CA ARG A 526 -13.71 -18.45 -12.56
C ARG A 526 -12.48 -18.62 -13.46
N ARG A 527 -11.62 -17.60 -13.52
CA ARG A 527 -10.41 -17.59 -14.35
C ARG A 527 -9.35 -16.71 -13.70
N PHE A 528 -8.09 -17.13 -13.78
CA PHE A 528 -6.95 -16.30 -13.39
C PHE A 528 -5.74 -16.64 -14.27
N GLU A 529 -5.03 -15.61 -14.68
CA GLU A 529 -3.81 -15.72 -15.43
C GLU A 529 -2.90 -14.55 -15.05
N HIS A 530 -1.64 -14.84 -14.75
CA HIS A 530 -0.61 -13.83 -14.56
C HIS A 530 0.51 -14.08 -15.56
N GLU A 531 0.71 -13.10 -16.44
CA GLU A 531 1.74 -13.08 -17.48
C GLU A 531 2.80 -12.03 -17.14
N ARG A 532 4.01 -12.49 -16.79
CA ARG A 532 5.20 -11.63 -16.69
C ARG A 532 5.99 -11.71 -17.99
N ARG A 533 6.39 -10.57 -18.56
CA ARG A 533 7.30 -10.53 -19.73
C ARG A 533 8.71 -10.12 -19.29
N GLY A 534 9.69 -10.83 -19.82
CA GLY A 534 11.11 -10.65 -19.47
C GLY A 534 11.73 -9.47 -20.20
N SER A 535 12.21 -8.49 -19.43
CA SER A 535 13.30 -7.60 -19.82
C SER A 535 14.32 -7.61 -18.69
N THR A 536 15.59 -7.81 -19.02
CA THR A 536 16.70 -7.87 -18.05
C THR A 536 16.97 -6.53 -17.35
N THR A 537 16.21 -5.47 -17.66
CA THR A 537 16.54 -4.10 -17.24
C THR A 537 15.36 -3.25 -16.75
N ALA A 538 14.15 -3.80 -16.60
CA ALA A 538 13.03 -3.06 -16.01
C ALA A 538 12.21 -3.94 -15.06
N ARG A 539 11.79 -3.38 -13.92
CA ARG A 539 10.78 -3.95 -13.02
C ARG A 539 9.47 -4.09 -13.78
N GLN A 540 9.27 -5.25 -14.42
CA GLN A 540 8.06 -5.57 -15.15
C GLN A 540 7.30 -6.66 -14.40
N ASP A 541 6.21 -6.25 -13.77
CA ASP A 541 5.27 -7.12 -13.07
C ASP A 541 4.24 -7.69 -14.05
N GLY A 542 4.12 -7.15 -15.27
CA GLY A 542 3.34 -7.74 -16.35
C GLY A 542 1.85 -7.45 -16.26
N VAL A 543 1.01 -8.46 -16.55
CA VAL A 543 -0.46 -8.32 -16.63
C VAL A 543 -1.16 -9.45 -15.87
N ILE A 544 -2.21 -9.10 -15.14
CA ILE A 544 -3.16 -10.07 -14.60
C ILE A 544 -4.47 -10.01 -15.39
N ARG A 545 -5.00 -11.19 -15.75
CA ARG A 545 -6.34 -11.38 -16.32
C ARG A 545 -7.13 -12.29 -15.41
N SER A 546 -8.24 -11.80 -14.86
CA SER A 546 -8.98 -12.53 -13.84
C SER A 546 -10.49 -12.38 -14.01
N ALA A 547 -11.24 -13.38 -13.57
CA ALA A 547 -12.70 -13.35 -13.51
C ALA A 547 -13.18 -13.92 -12.18
N TYR A 548 -13.99 -13.14 -11.47
CA TYR A 548 -14.56 -13.48 -10.16
C TYR A 548 -16.07 -13.25 -10.22
N GLY A 549 -16.87 -14.31 -10.07
CA GLY A 549 -18.31 -14.20 -10.31
C GLY A 549 -18.62 -13.49 -11.64
N PRO A 550 -19.46 -12.44 -11.65
CA PRO A 550 -19.82 -11.74 -12.89
C PRO A 550 -18.77 -10.70 -13.35
N VAL A 551 -17.69 -10.49 -12.59
CA VAL A 551 -16.68 -9.48 -12.88
C VAL A 551 -15.52 -10.07 -13.66
N GLU A 552 -15.05 -9.34 -14.68
CA GLU A 552 -13.81 -9.63 -15.40
C GLU A 552 -12.88 -8.43 -15.30
N VAL A 553 -11.58 -8.69 -15.13
CA VAL A 553 -10.55 -7.67 -14.94
C VAL A 553 -9.32 -8.00 -15.77
N VAL A 554 -8.79 -6.99 -16.47
CA VAL A 554 -7.44 -6.97 -17.03
C VAL A 554 -6.68 -5.82 -16.39
N ALA A 555 -5.58 -6.13 -15.70
CA ALA A 555 -4.77 -5.15 -14.97
C ALA A 555 -3.33 -5.14 -15.50
N ASN A 556 -2.89 -3.97 -15.98
CA ASN A 556 -1.49 -3.70 -16.30
C ASN A 556 -0.74 -3.34 -15.01
N LEU A 557 0.23 -4.16 -14.65
CA LEU A 557 1.04 -3.99 -13.44
C LEU A 557 2.33 -3.20 -13.72
N ASP A 558 2.60 -2.88 -14.99
CA ASP A 558 3.79 -2.16 -15.43
C ASP A 558 3.58 -0.64 -15.47
N PRO A 559 4.64 0.18 -15.29
CA PRO A 559 4.55 1.64 -15.37
C PRO A 559 4.27 2.19 -16.78
N ASN A 560 4.46 1.38 -17.82
CA ASN A 560 4.28 1.81 -19.21
C ASN A 560 2.91 1.39 -19.73
N PRO A 561 2.26 2.20 -20.59
CA PRO A 561 1.05 1.79 -21.28
C PRO A 561 1.23 0.48 -22.06
N ARG A 562 0.17 -0.32 -22.12
CA ARG A 562 0.19 -1.64 -22.74
C ARG A 562 -1.10 -1.94 -23.48
N ARG A 563 -0.98 -2.57 -24.65
CA ARG A 563 -2.13 -3.01 -25.43
C ARG A 563 -2.58 -4.40 -25.01
N GLU A 564 -3.85 -4.54 -24.65
CA GLU A 564 -4.49 -5.80 -24.24
C GLU A 564 -5.92 -5.84 -24.80
N ASP A 565 -6.29 -6.95 -25.45
CA ASP A 565 -7.62 -7.15 -26.06
C ASP A 565 -8.14 -5.94 -26.86
N GLY A 566 -7.25 -5.37 -27.69
CA GLY A 566 -7.56 -4.23 -28.55
C GLY A 566 -7.57 -2.86 -27.85
N ARG A 567 -7.40 -2.81 -26.52
CA ARG A 567 -7.42 -1.59 -25.69
C ARG A 567 -6.02 -1.18 -25.29
N GLU A 568 -5.79 0.12 -25.09
CA GLU A 568 -4.53 0.66 -24.61
C GLU A 568 -4.67 1.05 -23.12
N LEU A 569 -4.29 0.13 -22.24
CA LEU A 569 -4.26 0.36 -20.80
C LEU A 569 -3.15 1.37 -20.48
N ALA A 570 -3.41 2.28 -19.55
CA ALA A 570 -2.37 3.19 -19.07
C ALA A 570 -1.26 2.42 -18.33
N GLY A 571 -0.15 3.09 -18.05
CA GLY A 571 0.78 2.64 -17.01
C GLY A 571 0.03 2.46 -15.70
N TYR A 572 0.16 1.30 -15.08
CA TYR A 572 -0.64 0.90 -13.93
C TYR A 572 -2.15 1.03 -14.17
N GLY A 573 -2.60 0.79 -15.40
CA GLY A 573 -3.98 0.87 -15.82
C GLY A 573 -4.74 -0.45 -15.67
N PHE A 574 -6.05 -0.39 -15.74
CA PHE A 574 -6.91 -1.57 -15.69
C PHE A 574 -8.16 -1.36 -16.55
N TYR A 575 -8.83 -2.47 -16.86
CA TYR A 575 -10.16 -2.49 -17.45
C TYR A 575 -10.96 -3.60 -16.76
N ALA A 576 -12.03 -3.21 -16.07
CA ALA A 576 -12.90 -4.10 -15.32
C ALA A 576 -14.34 -3.95 -15.79
N THR A 577 -15.05 -5.07 -15.92
CA THR A 577 -16.44 -5.11 -16.36
C THR A 577 -17.28 -5.95 -15.42
N ALA A 578 -18.47 -5.45 -15.11
CA ALA A 578 -19.55 -6.17 -14.45
C ALA A 578 -20.86 -5.94 -15.23
N PRO A 579 -21.97 -6.63 -14.94
CA PRO A 579 -23.23 -6.44 -15.64
C PRO A 579 -23.68 -4.97 -15.60
N GLY A 580 -23.68 -4.31 -16.76
CA GLY A 580 -24.06 -2.90 -16.87
C GLY A 580 -23.00 -1.89 -16.41
N THR A 581 -21.80 -2.34 -16.04
CA THR A 581 -20.76 -1.48 -15.44
C THR A 581 -19.40 -1.66 -16.12
N ILE A 582 -18.69 -0.56 -16.34
CA ILE A 582 -17.28 -0.53 -16.75
C ILE A 582 -16.52 0.35 -15.77
N ALA A 583 -15.37 -0.12 -15.29
CA ALA A 583 -14.38 0.72 -14.63
C ALA A 583 -13.04 0.58 -15.34
N ALA A 584 -12.39 1.69 -15.66
CA ALA A 584 -11.14 1.63 -16.40
C ALA A 584 -10.19 2.77 -16.08
N ARG A 585 -8.90 2.49 -16.26
CA ARG A 585 -7.81 3.47 -16.33
C ARG A 585 -7.04 3.25 -17.63
N LEU A 586 -7.23 4.14 -18.60
CA LEU A 586 -6.81 3.94 -19.99
C LEU A 586 -5.91 5.07 -20.49
N GLN A 587 -4.96 4.71 -21.35
CA GLN A 587 -4.20 5.66 -22.15
C GLN A 587 -5.04 6.14 -23.35
N ARG A 588 -5.91 5.27 -23.88
CA ARG A 588 -6.79 5.58 -25.01
C ARG A 588 -8.20 5.06 -24.79
N VAL A 589 -9.20 5.88 -25.11
CA VAL A 589 -10.62 5.50 -25.06
C VAL A 589 -11.21 5.62 -26.47
N GLY A 590 -11.53 4.48 -27.09
CA GLY A 590 -11.81 4.42 -28.52
C GLY A 590 -10.60 4.88 -29.34
N GLU A 591 -10.77 5.89 -30.19
CA GLU A 591 -9.69 6.49 -30.97
C GLU A 591 -9.00 7.66 -30.25
N TRP A 592 -9.51 8.08 -29.08
CA TRP A 592 -9.05 9.28 -28.40
C TRP A 592 -7.87 8.99 -27.45
N ASP A 593 -6.74 9.64 -27.68
CA ASP A 593 -5.59 9.63 -26.76
C ASP A 593 -5.90 10.49 -25.53
N CYS A 594 -5.90 9.85 -24.37
CA CYS A 594 -6.23 10.46 -23.10
C CYS A 594 -4.99 10.98 -22.38
N SER A 595 -3.96 11.53 -23.02
CA SER A 595 -2.78 12.07 -22.31
C SER A 595 -3.08 13.38 -21.54
N PRO A 596 -2.80 13.49 -20.21
CA PRO A 596 -2.37 12.43 -19.28
C PRO A 596 -3.51 11.47 -18.92
N GLU A 597 -3.28 10.17 -18.74
CA GLU A 597 -4.28 9.11 -18.63
C GLU A 597 -5.57 9.43 -17.82
N ILE A 598 -6.68 8.79 -18.20
CA ILE A 598 -7.99 8.97 -17.55
C ILE A 598 -8.40 7.75 -16.74
N SER A 599 -9.10 7.96 -15.62
CA SER A 599 -9.76 6.90 -14.85
C SER A 599 -11.25 7.21 -14.73
N PHE A 600 -12.11 6.22 -14.96
CA PHE A 600 -13.56 6.38 -14.86
C PHE A 600 -14.27 5.09 -14.42
N VAL A 601 -15.48 5.26 -13.90
CA VAL A 601 -16.52 4.23 -13.79
C VAL A 601 -17.73 4.70 -14.59
N SER A 602 -18.36 3.82 -15.34
CA SER A 602 -19.64 4.07 -16.02
C SER A 602 -20.64 2.96 -15.72
N GLU A 603 -21.89 3.34 -15.47
CA GLU A 603 -22.99 2.44 -15.13
C GLU A 603 -24.20 2.73 -16.02
N ALA A 604 -24.77 1.68 -16.62
CA ALA A 604 -26.00 1.79 -17.39
C ALA A 604 -27.19 1.98 -16.45
N THR A 605 -28.11 2.87 -16.82
CA THR A 605 -29.40 3.06 -16.14
C THR A 605 -30.53 2.83 -17.13
N ALA A 606 -31.77 2.72 -16.63
CA ALA A 606 -32.94 2.49 -17.49
C ALA A 606 -33.10 3.54 -18.62
N ASN A 607 -32.61 4.76 -18.42
CA ASN A 607 -32.80 5.90 -19.33
C ASN A 607 -31.49 6.59 -19.76
N GLY A 608 -30.32 5.97 -19.53
CA GLY A 608 -29.03 6.63 -19.81
C GLY A 608 -27.86 5.93 -19.14
N ALA A 609 -26.90 6.72 -18.67
CA ALA A 609 -25.74 6.22 -17.93
C ALA A 609 -25.31 7.22 -16.85
N GLU A 610 -24.69 6.72 -15.79
CA GLU A 610 -23.99 7.54 -14.81
C GLU A 610 -22.49 7.28 -14.94
N ALA A 611 -21.69 8.33 -14.76
CA ALA A 611 -20.24 8.24 -14.85
C ALA A 611 -19.55 9.00 -13.73
N TRP A 612 -18.52 8.38 -13.17
CA TRP A 612 -17.62 8.96 -12.18
C TRP A 612 -16.23 9.03 -12.77
N VAL A 613 -15.68 10.24 -12.91
CA VAL A 613 -14.39 10.47 -13.56
C VAL A 613 -13.37 10.97 -12.55
N TYR A 614 -12.21 10.32 -12.51
CA TYR A 614 -11.05 10.77 -11.75
C TYR A 614 -9.99 11.36 -12.69
N SER A 615 -10.08 12.68 -12.89
CA SER A 615 -9.21 13.48 -13.74
C SER A 615 -9.12 14.90 -13.19
N ALA A 616 -8.18 15.71 -13.70
CA ALA A 616 -8.15 17.15 -13.41
C ALA A 616 -9.37 17.87 -14.03
N ALA A 617 -9.82 18.93 -13.36
CA ALA A 617 -10.85 19.86 -13.84
C ALA A 617 -10.43 20.60 -15.13
N ARG A 618 -11.39 21.19 -15.84
CA ARG A 618 -11.20 21.92 -17.11
C ARG A 618 -10.50 21.10 -18.19
N ARG A 619 -10.84 19.83 -18.27
CA ARG A 619 -10.28 18.92 -19.24
C ARG A 619 -11.38 18.22 -20.01
N THR A 620 -11.23 18.13 -21.32
CA THR A 620 -12.00 17.20 -22.14
C THR A 620 -11.65 15.77 -21.76
N VAL A 621 -12.66 15.02 -21.37
CA VAL A 621 -12.55 13.62 -20.96
C VAL A 621 -13.35 12.73 -21.89
N ALA A 622 -12.97 11.47 -21.97
CA ALA A 622 -13.67 10.44 -22.73
C ALA A 622 -14.03 9.29 -21.79
N VAL A 623 -15.30 8.86 -21.81
CA VAL A 623 -15.81 7.75 -21.00
C VAL A 623 -16.38 6.70 -21.93
N GLU A 624 -15.95 5.45 -21.75
CA GLU A 624 -16.60 4.30 -22.39
C GLU A 624 -17.82 3.89 -21.57
N LEU A 625 -18.99 3.77 -22.22
CA LEU A 625 -20.25 3.38 -21.59
C LEU A 625 -20.47 1.88 -21.68
N ALA A 626 -21.06 1.26 -20.66
CA ALA A 626 -21.44 -0.15 -20.71
C ALA A 626 -22.39 -0.45 -21.90
N GLN A 627 -23.35 0.45 -22.15
CA GLN A 627 -24.26 0.40 -23.30
C GLN A 627 -24.14 1.68 -24.14
N PRO A 628 -24.13 1.59 -25.49
CA PRO A 628 -24.04 2.77 -26.34
C PRO A 628 -25.33 3.60 -26.28
N LEU A 629 -25.19 4.93 -26.25
CA LEU A 629 -26.33 5.86 -26.30
C LEU A 629 -26.47 6.45 -27.71
N PRO A 630 -27.62 6.33 -28.40
CA PRO A 630 -27.78 6.83 -29.76
C PRO A 630 -28.01 8.35 -29.83
N GLY A 631 -27.56 8.97 -30.93
CA GLY A 631 -27.82 10.38 -31.23
C GLY A 631 -27.12 11.35 -30.28
N LYS A 632 -27.70 12.53 -30.07
CA LYS A 632 -27.18 13.53 -29.13
C LYS A 632 -27.60 13.21 -27.70
N VAL A 633 -26.68 13.34 -26.75
CA VAL A 633 -26.91 13.12 -25.32
C VAL A 633 -26.60 14.37 -24.51
N HIS A 634 -27.32 14.55 -23.41
CA HIS A 634 -27.09 15.65 -22.47
C HIS A 634 -26.27 15.15 -21.27
N VAL A 635 -25.06 15.70 -21.12
CA VAL A 635 -24.18 15.45 -19.97
C VAL A 635 -24.44 16.53 -18.93
N VAL A 636 -24.94 16.13 -17.77
CA VAL A 636 -25.11 17.01 -16.62
C VAL A 636 -23.98 16.71 -15.65
N VAL A 637 -23.00 17.59 -15.55
CA VAL A 637 -21.88 17.43 -14.62
C VAL A 637 -22.24 18.11 -13.30
N ASP A 638 -22.08 17.42 -12.16
CA ASP A 638 -22.31 17.92 -10.81
C ASP A 638 -21.55 19.24 -10.62
N GLY A 639 -22.28 20.29 -10.25
CA GLY A 639 -21.73 21.65 -10.10
C GLY A 639 -21.42 22.38 -11.41
N GLY A 640 -21.75 21.79 -12.57
CA GLY A 640 -21.56 22.37 -13.90
C GLY A 640 -22.85 22.60 -14.69
N THR A 641 -22.70 23.19 -15.86
CA THR A 641 -23.78 23.35 -16.84
C THR A 641 -23.92 22.10 -17.70
N ALA A 642 -25.16 21.81 -18.14
CA ALA A 642 -25.42 20.71 -19.04
C ALA A 642 -24.74 20.94 -20.40
N GLN A 643 -24.07 19.92 -20.91
CA GLN A 643 -23.42 19.90 -22.22
C GLN A 643 -24.18 18.98 -23.16
N THR A 644 -24.36 19.38 -24.42
CA THR A 644 -24.90 18.48 -25.45
C THR A 644 -23.75 17.93 -26.28
N VAL A 645 -23.60 16.61 -26.29
CA VAL A 645 -22.48 15.93 -26.94
C VAL A 645 -23.00 14.79 -27.81
N GLU A 646 -22.17 14.31 -28.74
CA GLU A 646 -22.50 13.11 -29.51
C GLU A 646 -22.47 11.88 -28.60
N GLY A 647 -23.54 11.09 -28.66
CA GLY A 647 -23.65 9.80 -28.00
C GLY A 647 -22.85 8.73 -28.74
N GLY A 648 -22.78 7.56 -28.12
CA GLY A 648 -22.19 6.36 -28.69
C GLY A 648 -21.71 5.44 -27.59
N LYS A 649 -20.79 4.54 -27.94
CA LYS A 649 -20.06 3.73 -26.96
C LYS A 649 -19.07 4.57 -26.14
N VAL A 650 -18.54 5.65 -26.75
CA VAL A 650 -17.63 6.60 -26.10
C VAL A 650 -18.29 7.98 -26.12
N VAL A 651 -18.38 8.61 -24.95
CA VAL A 651 -18.91 9.96 -24.79
C VAL A 651 -17.79 10.89 -24.35
N ARG A 652 -17.69 12.06 -24.99
CA ARG A 652 -16.68 13.08 -24.71
C ARG A 652 -17.32 14.36 -24.21
N PHE A 653 -16.80 14.93 -23.13
CA PHE A 653 -17.32 16.15 -22.52
C PHE A 653 -16.23 16.86 -21.71
N GLU A 654 -16.46 18.11 -21.34
CA GLU A 654 -15.52 18.88 -20.51
C GLU A 654 -15.88 18.79 -19.03
N LEU A 655 -14.88 18.59 -18.17
CA LEU A 655 -15.04 18.70 -16.73
C LEU A 655 -15.05 20.18 -16.31
N PRO A 656 -16.07 20.69 -15.58
CA PRO A 656 -16.08 22.05 -15.06
C PRO A 656 -15.02 22.27 -13.97
N LEU A 657 -14.82 23.53 -13.58
CA LEU A 657 -14.14 23.86 -12.32
C LEU A 657 -15.02 23.43 -11.15
N HIS A 658 -14.41 22.88 -10.10
CA HIS A 658 -15.13 22.64 -8.86
C HIS A 658 -15.52 23.99 -8.23
N PRO A 659 -16.74 24.17 -7.69
CA PRO A 659 -17.21 25.46 -7.16
C PRO A 659 -16.33 26.07 -6.05
N GLN A 660 -15.58 25.24 -5.33
CA GLN A 660 -14.66 25.69 -4.26
C GLN A 660 -13.26 26.08 -4.77
N ASP A 661 -12.92 25.73 -6.01
CA ASP A 661 -11.64 26.06 -6.61
C ASP A 661 -11.78 27.34 -7.44
N GLN A 662 -11.85 28.49 -6.77
CA GLN A 662 -11.64 29.76 -7.44
C GLN A 662 -10.20 29.86 -7.90
N ARG A 663 -9.92 29.38 -9.10
CA ARG A 663 -8.71 29.75 -9.83
C ARG A 663 -9.02 31.03 -10.59
N LEU A 664 -8.39 32.12 -10.19
CA LEU A 664 -8.41 33.34 -10.99
C LEU A 664 -7.68 33.02 -12.30
N ASP A 665 -8.40 33.10 -13.41
CA ASP A 665 -7.76 33.00 -14.72
C ASP A 665 -6.74 34.14 -14.84
N PRO A 666 -5.56 33.88 -15.44
CA PRO A 666 -4.64 34.98 -15.75
C PRO A 666 -5.40 36.05 -16.56
N PRO A 667 -5.06 37.35 -16.41
CA PRO A 667 -5.72 38.41 -17.16
C PRO A 667 -5.87 38.02 -18.63
N ALA A 668 -7.08 38.16 -19.19
CA ALA A 668 -7.41 37.64 -20.52
C ALA A 668 -6.44 38.15 -21.61
N GLU A 669 -5.86 39.33 -21.42
CA GLU A 669 -4.84 39.94 -22.27
C GLU A 669 -3.47 39.22 -22.29
N LEU A 670 -3.19 38.36 -21.30
CA LEU A 670 -1.98 37.54 -21.18
C LEU A 670 -2.21 36.06 -21.50
N ALA A 671 -3.47 35.61 -21.50
CA ALA A 671 -3.83 34.24 -21.83
C ALA A 671 -3.35 33.89 -23.26
N ALA A 672 -2.68 32.73 -23.40
CA ALA A 672 -2.10 32.23 -24.65
C ALA A 672 -0.90 33.01 -25.26
N LYS A 673 -0.35 34.02 -24.57
CA LYS A 673 0.90 34.70 -24.99
C LYS A 673 2.10 34.17 -24.22
N ALA A 674 3.24 33.99 -24.89
CA ALA A 674 4.48 33.67 -24.18
C ALA A 674 4.90 34.86 -23.29
N PRO A 675 5.56 34.66 -22.13
CA PRO A 675 5.96 35.77 -21.25
C PRO A 675 6.77 36.90 -21.93
N ARG A 676 7.50 36.59 -23.00
CA ARG A 676 8.23 37.58 -23.82
C ARG A 676 7.33 38.49 -24.66
N GLU A 677 6.08 38.10 -24.89
CA GLU A 677 5.05 38.78 -25.68
C GLU A 677 4.10 39.61 -24.80
N TRP A 678 4.42 39.74 -23.51
CA TRP A 678 3.60 40.49 -22.56
C TRP A 678 3.91 42.01 -22.63
N PRO A 679 2.94 42.89 -22.37
CA PRO A 679 3.16 44.34 -22.33
C PRO A 679 4.13 44.71 -21.19
N GLY A 680 5.13 45.56 -21.46
CA GLY A 680 6.05 46.09 -20.42
C GLY A 680 7.46 45.47 -20.38
N GLY A 681 7.82 44.62 -21.34
CA GLY A 681 9.15 43.99 -21.43
C GLY A 681 9.17 42.55 -20.89
N THR A 682 10.31 41.86 -21.03
CA THR A 682 10.43 40.47 -20.56
C THR A 682 10.47 40.43 -19.03
N PRO A 683 9.54 39.73 -18.35
CA PRO A 683 9.52 39.65 -16.89
C PRO A 683 10.79 38.97 -16.36
N ALA A 684 11.27 39.42 -15.20
CA ALA A 684 12.46 38.85 -14.56
C ALA A 684 12.12 37.60 -13.73
N VAL A 685 13.15 36.81 -13.40
CA VAL A 685 13.09 35.79 -12.35
C VAL A 685 13.72 36.37 -11.09
N GLY A 686 12.96 36.44 -10.00
CA GLY A 686 13.47 36.82 -8.69
C GLY A 686 14.21 35.65 -8.06
N LEU A 687 15.41 35.87 -7.55
CA LEU A 687 16.14 34.88 -6.77
C LEU A 687 16.38 35.42 -5.36
N ILE A 688 15.84 34.76 -4.35
CA ILE A 688 16.05 35.20 -2.97
C ILE A 688 17.51 34.93 -2.56
N ASP A 689 18.21 35.96 -2.12
CA ASP A 689 19.62 35.86 -1.69
C ASP A 689 19.87 36.76 -0.49
N PHE A 690 19.70 36.22 0.72
CA PHE A 690 19.99 36.90 1.97
C PHE A 690 21.48 36.93 2.32
N GLY A 691 22.36 36.52 1.39
CA GLY A 691 23.80 36.53 1.58
C GLY A 691 24.33 35.39 2.46
N ALA A 692 25.61 35.50 2.82
CA ALA A 692 26.36 34.44 3.50
C ALA A 692 25.94 34.18 4.96
N THR A 693 25.12 35.06 5.55
CA THR A 693 24.67 34.97 6.94
C THR A 693 23.64 33.87 7.16
N ARG A 694 23.04 33.32 6.10
CA ARG A 694 22.05 32.23 6.20
C ARG A 694 22.39 31.07 5.29
N GLN A 695 22.39 29.86 5.85
CA GLN A 695 22.61 28.63 5.09
C GLN A 695 21.28 28.06 4.60
N PRO A 696 21.21 27.57 3.34
CA PRO A 696 20.08 26.79 2.87
C PRO A 696 19.83 25.54 3.73
N SER A 697 18.55 25.19 3.92
CA SER A 697 18.16 23.95 4.58
C SER A 697 17.84 22.88 3.54
N TRP A 698 18.25 21.63 3.78
CA TRP A 698 17.95 20.47 2.93
C TRP A 698 18.44 20.56 1.48
N THR A 699 19.35 21.49 1.18
CA THR A 699 20.00 21.62 -0.13
C THR A 699 21.45 22.10 0.05
N THR A 700 22.35 21.62 -0.79
CA THR A 700 23.75 22.07 -0.85
C THR A 700 23.98 23.14 -1.92
N ILE A 701 22.97 23.46 -2.72
CA ILE A 701 23.05 24.44 -3.81
C ILE A 701 22.82 25.85 -3.23
N LYS A 702 23.86 26.68 -3.29
CA LYS A 702 23.82 28.07 -2.78
C LYS A 702 23.10 29.02 -3.74
N PRO A 703 22.56 30.17 -3.27
CA PRO A 703 21.95 31.18 -4.14
C PRO A 703 22.82 31.58 -5.34
N ALA A 704 24.13 31.77 -5.13
CA ALA A 704 25.06 32.09 -6.22
C ALA A 704 25.10 31.03 -7.35
N ALA A 705 24.95 29.74 -7.01
CA ALA A 705 24.90 28.66 -8.00
C ALA A 705 23.57 28.66 -8.77
N TRP A 706 22.45 28.96 -8.09
CA TRP A 706 21.16 29.18 -8.75
C TRP A 706 21.19 30.38 -9.69
N LEU A 707 21.79 31.49 -9.27
CA LEU A 707 21.95 32.69 -10.09
C LEU A 707 22.71 32.37 -11.38
N ALA A 708 23.87 31.72 -11.25
CA ALA A 708 24.70 31.32 -12.39
C ALA A 708 23.96 30.36 -13.34
N ALA A 709 23.26 29.35 -12.81
CA ALA A 709 22.53 28.37 -13.62
C ALA A 709 21.36 29.00 -14.39
N LEU A 710 20.58 29.86 -13.73
CA LEU A 710 19.44 30.52 -14.34
C LEU A 710 19.87 31.56 -15.39
N GLN A 711 20.96 32.29 -15.15
CA GLN A 711 21.54 33.21 -16.13
C GLN A 711 22.13 32.46 -17.33
N ALA A 712 22.81 31.34 -17.12
CA ALA A 712 23.32 30.48 -18.19
C ALA A 712 22.19 29.91 -19.08
N ALA A 713 20.97 29.76 -18.53
CA ALA A 713 19.77 29.37 -19.27
C ALA A 713 19.12 30.53 -20.06
N GLY A 714 19.74 31.72 -20.11
CA GLY A 714 19.27 32.88 -20.85
C GLY A 714 18.12 33.65 -20.17
N LEU A 715 17.90 33.45 -18.87
CA LEU A 715 16.86 34.15 -18.11
C LEU A 715 17.38 35.47 -17.52
N THR A 716 16.52 36.50 -17.52
CA THR A 716 16.79 37.76 -16.80
C THR A 716 16.54 37.53 -15.31
N VAL A 717 17.60 37.25 -14.53
CA VAL A 717 17.49 36.97 -13.09
C VAL A 717 17.92 38.20 -12.28
N LYS A 718 17.12 38.58 -11.27
CA LYS A 718 17.47 39.65 -10.32
C LYS A 718 17.46 39.12 -8.88
N PRO A 719 18.50 39.36 -8.08
CA PRO A 719 18.52 38.96 -6.68
C PRO A 719 17.53 39.80 -5.86
N LEU A 720 16.84 39.17 -4.93
CA LEU A 720 15.97 39.77 -3.92
C LEU A 720 16.64 39.58 -2.56
N ARG A 721 17.24 40.64 -2.03
CA ARG A 721 18.17 40.59 -0.90
C ARG A 721 17.55 40.81 0.46
N SER A 722 16.26 41.13 0.50
CA SER A 722 15.54 41.39 1.74
C SER A 722 14.09 40.89 1.66
N PRO A 723 13.45 40.57 2.80
CA PRO A 723 12.01 40.27 2.82
C PRO A 723 11.14 41.38 2.20
N ALA A 724 11.55 42.65 2.35
CA ALA A 724 10.86 43.80 1.76
C ALA A 724 10.96 43.82 0.22
N GLU A 725 12.12 43.47 -0.34
CA GLU A 725 12.28 43.30 -1.80
C GLU A 725 11.42 42.15 -2.32
N VAL A 726 11.33 41.05 -1.57
CA VAL A 726 10.45 39.93 -1.92
C VAL A 726 8.99 40.36 -1.90
N SER A 727 8.54 41.07 -0.87
CA SER A 727 7.16 41.60 -0.86
C SER A 727 6.90 42.58 -2.00
N THR A 728 7.88 43.42 -2.34
CA THR A 728 7.75 44.36 -3.45
C THR A 728 7.64 43.63 -4.78
N ALA A 729 8.42 42.57 -4.97
CA ALA A 729 8.36 41.71 -6.15
C ALA A 729 7.02 40.99 -6.28
N LEU A 730 6.50 40.45 -5.17
CA LEU A 730 5.18 39.82 -5.10
C LEU A 730 4.06 40.82 -5.47
N ALA A 731 4.13 42.05 -4.96
CA ALA A 731 3.16 43.10 -5.24
C ALA A 731 3.23 43.62 -6.68
N ALA A 732 4.43 43.67 -7.28
CA ALA A 732 4.61 44.06 -8.68
C ALA A 732 4.03 43.04 -9.68
N GLY A 733 3.75 41.81 -9.23
CA GLY A 733 2.98 40.83 -9.99
C GLY A 733 3.73 40.13 -11.13
N VAL A 734 3.03 39.22 -11.81
CA VAL A 734 3.62 38.30 -12.78
C VAL A 734 4.20 39.00 -14.02
N THR A 735 3.66 40.17 -14.40
CA THR A 735 4.13 40.97 -15.54
C THR A 735 5.52 41.56 -15.33
N ASN A 736 5.96 41.71 -14.08
CA ASN A 736 7.31 42.15 -13.73
C ASN A 736 8.20 40.98 -13.31
N TRP A 737 7.61 39.97 -12.66
CA TRP A 737 8.30 38.82 -12.08
C TRP A 737 7.63 37.52 -12.49
N LEU A 738 8.20 36.80 -13.45
CA LEU A 738 7.63 35.54 -13.96
C LEU A 738 7.65 34.44 -12.89
N ALA A 739 8.76 34.37 -12.16
CA ALA A 739 8.94 33.44 -11.07
C ALA A 739 9.77 34.05 -9.95
N ILE A 740 9.57 33.57 -8.73
CA ILE A 740 10.44 33.83 -7.58
C ILE A 740 10.96 32.49 -7.07
N VAL A 741 12.28 32.35 -7.02
CA VAL A 741 13.01 31.15 -6.58
C VAL A 741 13.53 31.37 -5.17
N ASN A 742 13.15 30.48 -4.26
CA ASN A 742 13.62 30.43 -2.90
C ASN A 742 14.68 29.31 -2.72
N PRO A 743 15.97 29.65 -2.65
CA PRO A 743 17.05 28.68 -2.50
C PRO A 743 17.19 28.12 -1.07
N TYR A 744 16.40 28.57 -0.09
CA TYR A 744 16.63 28.28 1.33
C TYR A 744 15.86 27.06 1.89
N GLY A 745 15.13 26.34 1.05
CA GLY A 745 14.46 25.09 1.40
C GLY A 745 13.21 25.29 2.25
N GLU A 746 13.29 24.92 3.53
CA GLU A 746 12.17 25.01 4.49
C GLU A 746 11.86 26.45 4.94
N ALA A 747 12.82 27.34 4.76
CA ALA A 747 12.78 28.72 5.21
C ALA A 747 12.32 29.66 4.09
N PHE A 748 11.38 30.57 4.40
CA PHE A 748 10.93 31.63 3.49
C PHE A 748 10.94 33.00 4.20
N PRO A 749 11.14 34.13 3.49
CA PRO A 749 11.21 35.46 4.11
C PRO A 749 9.98 35.81 4.94
N SER A 750 10.19 36.46 6.08
CA SER A 750 9.19 37.20 6.83
C SER A 750 9.65 38.64 7.01
N GLU A 751 8.74 39.61 6.92
CA GLU A 751 9.07 41.04 7.12
C GLU A 751 9.33 41.39 8.60
N GLY A 752 8.95 40.50 9.52
CA GLY A 752 9.19 40.64 10.96
C GLY A 752 8.71 39.40 11.74
N PRO A 753 8.98 39.32 13.05
CA PRO A 753 8.40 38.29 13.91
C PRO A 753 6.86 38.32 13.86
N GLY A 754 6.21 37.17 13.69
CA GLY A 754 4.75 37.06 13.61
C GLY A 754 4.15 37.48 12.25
N GLN A 755 4.98 37.86 11.27
CA GLN A 755 4.54 38.28 9.93
C GLN A 755 4.59 37.15 8.89
N ALA A 756 4.93 35.92 9.29
CA ALA A 756 5.12 34.82 8.36
C ALA A 756 3.82 34.47 7.62
N GLN A 757 2.66 34.52 8.30
CA GLN A 757 1.34 34.33 7.69
C GLN A 757 0.98 35.45 6.68
N ALA A 758 1.33 36.69 6.98
CA ALA A 758 1.09 37.82 6.09
C ALA A 758 1.91 37.68 4.79
N MET A 759 3.17 37.23 4.89
CA MET A 759 3.97 36.93 3.69
C MET A 759 3.38 35.75 2.91
N LEU A 760 2.93 34.68 3.56
CA LEU A 760 2.27 33.57 2.86
C LEU A 760 1.04 34.02 2.08
N ALA A 761 0.25 34.95 2.64
CA ALA A 761 -0.88 35.54 1.93
C ALA A 761 -0.43 36.30 0.66
N LYS A 762 0.67 37.05 0.73
CA LYS A 762 1.26 37.75 -0.43
C LYS A 762 1.79 36.77 -1.49
N ILE A 763 2.50 35.72 -1.08
CA ILE A 763 2.95 34.65 -1.98
C ILE A 763 1.74 33.98 -2.64
N ARG A 764 0.67 33.74 -1.87
CA ARG A 764 -0.55 33.11 -2.37
C ARG A 764 -1.22 33.99 -3.40
N GLN A 765 -1.33 35.28 -3.12
CA GLN A 765 -1.86 36.24 -4.06
C GLN A 765 -1.04 36.26 -5.35
N TYR A 766 0.29 36.33 -5.28
CA TYR A 766 1.16 36.31 -6.46
C TYR A 766 0.97 35.04 -7.31
N VAL A 767 0.96 33.87 -6.66
CA VAL A 767 0.75 32.57 -7.31
C VAL A 767 -0.65 32.47 -7.94
N ASN A 768 -1.67 32.98 -7.26
CA ASN A 768 -3.04 33.02 -7.76
C ASN A 768 -3.20 33.93 -8.99
N HIS A 769 -2.36 34.96 -9.14
CA HIS A 769 -2.36 35.86 -10.30
C HIS A 769 -1.40 35.40 -11.41
N GLY A 770 -1.00 34.13 -11.42
CA GLY A 770 -0.20 33.52 -12.49
C GLY A 770 1.31 33.48 -12.25
N GLY A 771 1.77 34.02 -11.11
CA GLY A 771 3.18 33.95 -10.70
C GLY A 771 3.64 32.53 -10.35
N SER A 772 4.92 32.22 -10.56
CA SER A 772 5.50 30.95 -10.15
C SER A 772 6.39 31.11 -8.92
N TRP A 773 6.01 30.51 -7.79
CA TRP A 773 6.91 30.40 -6.64
C TRP A 773 7.60 29.03 -6.65
N VAL A 774 8.92 29.02 -6.49
CA VAL A 774 9.75 27.80 -6.59
C VAL A 774 10.54 27.62 -5.30
N GLU A 775 10.22 26.56 -4.56
CA GLU A 775 11.01 26.08 -3.43
C GLU A 775 12.02 25.03 -3.86
N THR A 776 13.24 25.11 -3.32
CA THR A 776 14.39 24.32 -3.80
C THR A 776 14.82 23.19 -2.86
N GLY A 777 14.16 23.01 -1.71
CA GLY A 777 14.49 21.95 -0.74
C GLY A 777 13.46 21.80 0.40
N GLY A 778 13.50 20.66 1.11
CA GLY A 778 12.76 20.42 2.35
C GLY A 778 11.21 20.49 2.28
N TYR A 779 10.58 20.67 3.43
CA TYR A 779 9.16 21.05 3.61
C TYR A 779 8.93 22.55 3.33
N SER A 780 8.33 22.88 2.19
CA SER A 780 8.02 24.26 1.80
C SER A 780 7.26 25.03 2.90
N PHE A 781 7.62 26.29 3.11
CA PHE A 781 6.92 27.20 4.05
C PHE A 781 6.91 26.75 5.52
N TYR A 782 7.82 25.86 5.92
CA TYR A 782 7.87 25.33 7.28
C TYR A 782 8.32 26.38 8.31
N GLN A 783 9.21 27.30 7.92
CA GLN A 783 9.70 28.38 8.78
C GLN A 783 9.68 29.73 8.08
N GLY A 784 9.00 30.71 8.69
CA GLY A 784 9.11 32.12 8.31
C GLY A 784 10.37 32.73 8.92
N VAL A 785 11.17 33.45 8.14
CA VAL A 785 12.50 33.85 8.59
C VAL A 785 12.80 35.33 8.37
N THR A 786 13.29 35.99 9.42
CA THR A 786 13.94 37.30 9.35
C THR A 786 15.47 37.11 9.39
N PRO A 787 16.28 38.14 9.13
CA PRO A 787 17.74 38.07 9.34
C PRO A 787 18.15 37.64 10.77
N GLU A 788 17.30 37.85 11.77
CA GLU A 788 17.62 37.68 13.20
C GLU A 788 16.85 36.54 13.90
N VAL A 789 15.66 36.16 13.42
CA VAL A 789 14.76 35.20 14.10
C VAL A 789 14.08 34.27 13.09
N ALA A 790 13.77 33.04 13.52
CA ALA A 790 12.94 32.09 12.78
C ALA A 790 11.63 31.80 13.53
N GLU A 791 10.50 31.89 12.83
CA GLU A 791 9.15 31.54 13.30
C GLU A 791 8.77 30.18 12.72
N ASN A 792 8.56 29.17 13.57
CA ASN A 792 8.21 27.82 13.12
C ASN A 792 6.70 27.71 12.90
N LEU A 793 6.29 27.45 11.67
CA LEU A 793 4.88 27.26 11.28
C LEU A 793 4.50 25.78 11.20
N GLY A 794 5.49 24.87 11.27
CA GLY A 794 5.27 23.44 11.07
C GLY A 794 4.67 23.13 9.70
N SER A 795 3.95 22.01 9.60
CA SER A 795 3.23 21.62 8.38
C SER A 795 2.08 22.56 8.00
N ALA A 796 1.68 23.49 8.87
CA ALA A 796 0.59 24.42 8.61
C ALA A 796 0.95 25.49 7.57
N GLY A 797 2.25 25.83 7.42
CA GLY A 797 2.71 26.80 6.43
C GLY A 797 2.40 26.40 4.97
N MET A 798 2.47 25.11 4.64
CA MET A 798 2.04 24.60 3.31
C MET A 798 0.53 24.73 3.06
N GLY A 799 -0.28 24.91 4.11
CA GLY A 799 -1.72 25.10 4.00
C GLY A 799 -2.10 26.44 3.36
N GLY A 800 -1.21 27.43 3.40
CA GLY A 800 -1.49 28.79 2.94
C GLY A 800 -1.52 29.00 1.42
N LEU A 801 -1.06 28.05 0.59
CA LEU A 801 -0.62 28.34 -0.79
C LEU A 801 -1.17 27.45 -1.93
N ARG A 802 -2.13 26.56 -1.66
CA ARG A 802 -2.51 25.48 -2.59
C ARG A 802 -3.43 25.87 -3.76
N ALA A 803 -2.94 26.68 -4.71
CA ALA A 803 -3.61 26.86 -6.00
C ALA A 803 -2.71 26.87 -7.26
N ALA A 804 -1.36 27.02 -7.17
CA ALA A 804 -0.49 26.88 -8.37
C ALA A 804 1.02 26.67 -8.09
N HIS A 805 1.41 26.04 -6.99
CA HIS A 805 2.84 25.84 -6.68
C HIS A 805 3.47 24.72 -7.53
N ARG A 806 4.53 25.01 -8.30
CA ARG A 806 5.32 24.01 -9.04
C ARG A 806 6.60 23.70 -8.27
N ARG A 807 6.75 22.45 -7.81
CA ARG A 807 8.02 21.93 -7.26
C ARG A 807 8.84 21.36 -8.42
N TRP A 808 10.13 21.69 -8.52
CA TRP A 808 11.02 21.00 -9.46
C TRP A 808 11.36 19.61 -8.89
N PRO A 809 11.25 18.52 -9.66
CA PRO A 809 11.60 17.20 -9.16
C PRO A 809 13.13 17.05 -9.06
N HIS A 810 13.66 16.94 -7.85
CA HIS A 810 14.86 16.13 -7.65
C HIS A 810 14.45 14.68 -7.89
N ARG A 811 15.18 13.96 -8.76
CA ARG A 811 15.02 12.50 -8.95
C ARG A 811 15.22 11.82 -7.59
N GLY A 812 14.12 11.48 -6.90
CA GLY A 812 14.17 10.88 -5.58
C GLY A 812 12.90 10.94 -4.72
N GLN A 813 11.82 11.64 -5.10
CA GLN A 813 10.56 11.59 -4.35
C GLN A 813 9.32 11.46 -5.26
N PRO A 814 8.35 10.57 -4.96
CA PRO A 814 7.09 10.48 -5.68
C PRO A 814 6.18 11.66 -5.33
N GLY A 815 5.65 12.33 -6.36
CA GLY A 815 4.75 13.47 -6.24
C GLY A 815 3.31 13.05 -5.97
N ALA A 816 2.61 13.79 -5.11
CA ALA A 816 1.17 13.73 -4.96
C ALA A 816 0.49 14.45 -6.15
N PRO A 817 -0.57 13.88 -6.75
CA PRO A 817 -1.33 14.57 -7.80
C PRO A 817 -2.33 15.57 -7.19
N ASP A 818 -2.22 16.84 -7.61
CA ASP A 818 -3.28 17.86 -7.50
C ASP A 818 -4.40 17.51 -8.50
N ARG A 819 -5.53 16.97 -8.03
CA ARG A 819 -6.72 16.72 -8.88
C ARG A 819 -8.02 16.87 -8.07
N HIS A 820 -8.97 17.61 -8.65
CA HIS A 820 -10.30 17.92 -8.11
C HIS A 820 -11.39 17.30 -9.01
N ARG A 821 -12.56 16.94 -8.44
CA ARG A 821 -13.61 16.14 -9.08
C ARG A 821 -14.76 16.92 -9.68
N ASN A 822 -15.47 16.28 -10.62
CA ASN A 822 -16.90 16.43 -10.85
C ASN A 822 -17.55 15.05 -11.13
N GLY A 823 -18.75 14.76 -10.61
CA GLY A 823 -19.57 13.61 -11.06
C GLY A 823 -20.42 14.01 -12.27
N ALA A 824 -20.82 13.09 -13.16
CA ALA A 824 -21.64 13.45 -14.32
C ALA A 824 -22.79 12.46 -14.57
N ARG A 825 -24.01 12.99 -14.66
CA ARG A 825 -25.25 12.29 -15.00
C ARG A 825 -25.58 12.50 -16.47
N LEU A 826 -25.64 11.42 -17.26
CA LEU A 826 -26.06 11.48 -18.67
C LEU A 826 -27.55 11.15 -18.77
N ALA A 827 -28.37 12.13 -19.15
CA ALA A 827 -29.82 11.95 -19.29
C ALA A 827 -30.25 12.05 -20.75
N TRP A 828 -31.10 11.11 -21.18
CA TRP A 828 -31.79 11.15 -22.48
C TRP A 828 -33.27 11.50 -22.28
N ARG A 829 -33.73 12.61 -22.88
CA ARG A 829 -35.17 12.93 -23.00
C ARG A 829 -35.61 12.67 -24.44
N ARG A 830 -36.66 11.87 -24.63
CA ARG A 830 -37.40 11.84 -25.91
C ARG A 830 -38.03 13.23 -26.16
N PRO A 831 -38.03 13.75 -27.40
CA PRO A 831 -38.75 14.97 -27.71
C PRO A 831 -40.26 14.68 -27.70
N GLY A 832 -41.00 15.35 -26.80
CA GLY A 832 -42.46 15.51 -26.89
C GLY A 832 -43.30 14.98 -25.72
N ARG A 833 -43.40 15.75 -24.63
CA ARG A 833 -44.66 16.09 -23.92
C ARG A 833 -44.35 17.07 -22.76
N PRO A 834 -45.24 18.05 -22.46
CA PRO A 834 -44.99 19.07 -21.45
C PRO A 834 -45.16 18.54 -20.02
N ASP A 835 -44.38 19.14 -19.11
CA ASP A 835 -44.16 18.73 -17.73
C ASP A 835 -45.42 18.68 -16.85
N ARG A 836 -45.43 17.76 -15.88
CA ARG A 836 -46.14 17.92 -14.59
C ARG A 836 -45.07 17.90 -13.48
N PRO A 837 -45.12 18.79 -12.49
CA PRO A 837 -44.13 18.83 -11.42
C PRO A 837 -44.50 17.85 -10.30
N ALA A 838 -43.52 17.18 -9.70
CA ALA A 838 -43.62 16.65 -8.34
C ALA A 838 -42.24 16.30 -7.74
N VAL A 839 -42.04 16.81 -6.52
CA VAL A 839 -41.52 16.20 -5.27
C VAL A 839 -40.21 15.43 -5.32
#